data_AF-A0A524K9B6-F1
#
_entry.id   AF-A0A524K9B6-F1
#
_cell.length_a   1.000
_cell.length_b   1.000
_cell.length_c   1.000
_cell.angle_alpha   90.00
_cell.angle_beta   90.00
_cell.angle_gamma   90.00
#
_symmetry.space_group_name_H-M   'P 1'
#
loop_
_entity.id
_entity.type
_entity.pdbx_description
1 polymer ?
#
loop_
_entity_poly.entity_id
_entity_poly.type
_entity_poly.pdbx_seq_one_letter_code
_entity_poly.pdbx_strand_id
1 'polypeptide(L)'
;MPEQIPLLEQYERIKSGHRDEILFFRLGDFYEMFYQDALEASSLLNLTLTHRQDAPMCGIPHHAARSYIGRLLRAGRKIAICEQLAPAGKGKGIIERAVVEVITPGSAMDEEFLDSRANNYLAAFGLFGDRYALSWADASTGEFRACSFPSSDAERLRRDLYRLSPRELILRQSVLDVPFVARMLAENPGPVVNRVPDWVFAVEQGGNRLREHFGTVSMKGFGFDDDDPALAAAGAVLEYLGESTGTRLSQFALLVAANDSEHVAIDESSQKNLEIDRNLRDGTGAFTLLDALDYTRSAMGARALRRRFLQPLVSVQSIERRLDAVEALHRDQRALERTRRLLASCLDLERLAARLSMERANARDILGAADTLTAALALDDGLPTEGKAGLAIFGIGEARERAGAFIEQARTAIAPEPSAALDEGGLIRDGWNAELDTLRALKANTHQMLERYLEEERAATGLAGLKVKYNRILGYYLELSRNAAQGAPAHFIRRQSLSNGERYTTERLSALESDINGASERIIDLEYRLFVELRSRFRKDAEFLQSIAGAIAELDCAACLAWAATTRGYVRPVVDDSGLLDVRGGRHPVVEAHLPAGDFVPNDLCLDTMATSFALITGPNMAGKSTFLRQNALIVLMAQAGSFVPAVSARIGV
;
A
#
# COMPACT_ATOMS: atom_id res chain seq x y z
N MET A 1 -22.10 -36.60 -13.84
CA MET A 1 -23.13 -35.71 -14.42
C MET A 1 -24.19 -35.18 -13.42
N PRO A 2 -24.35 -35.68 -12.18
CA PRO A 2 -25.15 -35.00 -11.14
C PRO A 2 -24.44 -33.85 -10.39
N GLU A 3 -23.11 -33.77 -10.44
CA GLU A 3 -22.32 -32.83 -9.61
C GLU A 3 -22.24 -31.38 -10.14
N GLN A 4 -22.71 -31.10 -11.37
CA GLN A 4 -22.49 -29.79 -12.01
C GLN A 4 -23.63 -28.77 -11.87
N ILE A 5 -24.90 -29.20 -11.77
CA ILE A 5 -26.05 -28.32 -11.44
C ILE A 5 -25.89 -27.72 -10.03
N PRO A 6 -25.49 -28.51 -9.02
CA PRO A 6 -25.27 -27.98 -7.68
C PRO A 6 -24.13 -26.95 -7.56
N LEU A 7 -23.22 -26.89 -8.53
CA LEU A 7 -22.13 -25.92 -8.55
C LEU A 7 -22.63 -24.50 -8.89
N LEU A 8 -23.45 -24.39 -9.94
CA LEU A 8 -24.03 -23.10 -10.36
C LEU A 8 -25.04 -22.60 -9.31
N GLU A 9 -25.81 -23.50 -8.71
CA GLU A 9 -26.68 -23.17 -7.56
C GLU A 9 -25.86 -22.65 -6.36
N GLN A 10 -24.71 -23.29 -6.06
CA GLN A 10 -23.80 -22.81 -5.02
C GLN A 10 -23.23 -21.43 -5.36
N TYR A 11 -22.86 -21.18 -6.63
CA TYR A 11 -22.39 -19.88 -7.09
C TYR A 11 -23.46 -18.80 -6.94
N GLU A 12 -24.67 -19.02 -7.43
CA GLU A 12 -25.78 -18.05 -7.33
C GLU A 12 -26.14 -17.74 -5.88
N ARG A 13 -26.15 -18.76 -5.02
CA ARG A 13 -26.38 -18.58 -3.58
C ARG A 13 -25.33 -17.65 -2.96
N ILE A 14 -24.05 -17.86 -3.24
CA ILE A 14 -22.97 -17.01 -2.73
C ILE A 14 -23.06 -15.60 -3.34
N LYS A 15 -23.22 -15.51 -4.67
CA LYS A 15 -23.37 -14.26 -5.40
C LYS A 15 -24.56 -13.42 -4.92
N SER A 16 -25.62 -14.04 -4.41
CA SER A 16 -26.78 -13.33 -3.89
C SER A 16 -26.47 -12.37 -2.72
N GLY A 17 -25.40 -12.66 -1.95
CA GLY A 17 -24.85 -11.80 -0.90
C GLY A 17 -23.78 -10.81 -1.38
N HIS A 18 -23.28 -10.95 -2.61
CA HIS A 18 -22.19 -10.18 -3.20
C HIS A 18 -22.59 -9.62 -4.58
N ARG A 19 -23.75 -8.97 -4.63
CA ARG A 19 -24.38 -8.56 -5.91
C ARG A 19 -23.55 -7.51 -6.66
N ASP A 20 -22.94 -6.59 -5.92
CA ASP A 20 -22.19 -5.45 -6.46
C ASP A 20 -20.70 -5.76 -6.70
N GLU A 21 -20.27 -7.00 -6.42
CA GLU A 21 -18.87 -7.45 -6.48
C GLU A 21 -18.69 -8.53 -7.52
N ILE A 22 -17.61 -8.50 -8.30
CA ILE A 22 -17.26 -9.60 -9.20
C ILE A 22 -16.81 -10.80 -8.33
N LEU A 23 -17.53 -11.91 -8.41
CA LEU A 23 -17.25 -13.10 -7.61
C LEU A 23 -16.19 -13.97 -8.29
N PHE A 24 -14.99 -13.98 -7.71
CA PHE A 24 -13.91 -14.89 -8.08
C PHE A 24 -14.14 -16.23 -7.40
N PHE A 25 -14.73 -17.17 -8.13
CA PHE A 25 -15.14 -18.47 -7.58
C PHE A 25 -14.06 -19.53 -7.80
N ARG A 26 -13.43 -20.01 -6.72
CA ARG A 26 -12.33 -20.99 -6.79
C ARG A 26 -12.80 -22.35 -7.33
N LEU A 27 -12.22 -22.76 -8.46
CA LEU A 27 -12.45 -24.06 -9.07
C LEU A 27 -11.13 -24.67 -9.55
N GLY A 28 -10.60 -25.62 -8.76
CA GLY A 28 -9.30 -26.22 -9.04
C GLY A 28 -8.20 -25.15 -8.99
N ASP A 29 -7.45 -24.99 -10.09
CA ASP A 29 -6.38 -23.98 -10.22
C ASP A 29 -6.83 -22.64 -10.82
N PHE A 30 -8.13 -22.44 -11.01
CA PHE A 30 -8.69 -21.23 -11.59
C PHE A 30 -9.63 -20.50 -10.62
N TYR A 31 -9.78 -19.20 -10.85
CA TYR A 31 -10.97 -18.45 -10.46
C TYR A 31 -11.87 -18.34 -11.68
N GLU A 32 -13.09 -18.86 -11.57
CA GLU A 32 -14.13 -18.76 -12.60
C GLU A 32 -15.16 -17.69 -12.20
N MET A 33 -15.68 -16.97 -13.20
CA MET A 33 -16.77 -16.00 -13.06
C MET A 33 -17.89 -16.41 -14.01
N PHE A 34 -19.15 -16.22 -13.63
CA PHE A 34 -20.31 -16.64 -14.43
C PHE A 34 -21.28 -15.48 -14.70
N TYR A 35 -22.14 -15.65 -15.71
CA TYR A 35 -23.22 -14.72 -16.04
C TYR A 35 -22.71 -13.28 -16.24
N GLN A 36 -23.30 -12.30 -15.55
CA GLN A 36 -22.96 -10.89 -15.67
C GLN A 36 -21.49 -10.61 -15.29
N ASP A 37 -20.98 -11.29 -14.26
CA ASP A 37 -19.58 -11.15 -13.84
C ASP A 37 -18.63 -11.59 -14.95
N ALA A 38 -18.97 -12.64 -15.70
CA ALA A 38 -18.18 -13.11 -16.83
C ALA A 38 -18.18 -12.11 -18.00
N LEU A 39 -19.35 -11.54 -18.32
CA LEU A 39 -19.49 -10.55 -19.39
C LEU A 39 -18.68 -9.28 -19.07
N GLU A 40 -18.77 -8.82 -17.83
CA GLU A 40 -18.05 -7.65 -17.36
C GLU A 40 -16.54 -7.88 -17.27
N ALA A 41 -16.12 -8.95 -16.60
CA ALA A 41 -14.70 -9.27 -16.44
C ALA A 41 -14.03 -9.53 -17.80
N SER A 42 -14.69 -10.24 -18.71
CA SER A 42 -14.12 -10.48 -20.06
C SER A 42 -13.92 -9.18 -20.85
N SER A 43 -14.87 -8.24 -20.78
CA SER A 43 -14.75 -6.94 -21.44
C SER A 43 -13.66 -6.06 -20.83
N LEU A 44 -13.54 -6.01 -19.50
CA LEU A 44 -12.55 -5.15 -18.83
C LEU A 44 -11.14 -5.73 -18.91
N LEU A 45 -11.03 -7.05 -18.87
CA LEU A 45 -9.76 -7.76 -18.80
C LEU A 45 -9.25 -8.25 -20.16
N ASN A 46 -10.06 -8.17 -21.22
CA ASN A 46 -9.84 -8.83 -22.51
C ASN A 46 -9.63 -10.35 -22.36
N LEU A 47 -10.50 -11.00 -21.58
CA LEU A 47 -10.49 -12.46 -21.44
C LEU A 47 -11.39 -13.11 -22.49
N THR A 48 -11.04 -14.33 -22.89
CA THR A 48 -11.90 -15.14 -23.75
C THR A 48 -13.17 -15.50 -22.99
N LEU A 49 -14.32 -15.05 -23.50
CA LEU A 49 -15.62 -15.46 -23.00
C LEU A 49 -16.01 -16.81 -23.58
N THR A 50 -16.37 -17.75 -22.72
CA THR A 50 -16.81 -19.11 -23.06
C THR A 50 -18.18 -19.39 -22.43
N HIS A 51 -18.70 -20.61 -22.60
CA HIS A 51 -19.97 -21.01 -22.01
C HIS A 51 -19.84 -22.35 -21.27
N ARG A 52 -20.58 -22.47 -20.16
CA ARG A 52 -20.72 -23.72 -19.40
C ARG A 52 -22.20 -23.93 -19.11
N GLN A 53 -22.80 -24.97 -19.70
CA GLN A 53 -24.26 -25.24 -19.59
C GLN A 53 -25.10 -23.99 -19.91
N ASP A 54 -24.81 -23.35 -21.04
CA ASP A 54 -25.44 -22.10 -21.52
C ASP A 54 -25.25 -20.86 -20.63
N ALA A 55 -24.55 -20.96 -19.50
CA ALA A 55 -24.10 -19.79 -18.72
C ALA A 55 -22.79 -19.21 -19.29
N PRO A 56 -22.71 -17.90 -19.57
CA PRO A 56 -21.46 -17.23 -19.91
C PRO A 56 -20.42 -17.42 -18.80
N MET A 57 -19.18 -17.72 -19.17
CA MET A 57 -18.10 -17.97 -18.23
C MET A 57 -16.75 -17.46 -18.76
N CYS A 58 -15.97 -16.83 -17.90
CA CYS A 58 -14.54 -16.63 -18.11
C CYS A 58 -13.77 -17.08 -16.87
N GLY A 59 -12.46 -17.29 -17.01
CA GLY A 59 -11.63 -17.74 -15.91
C GLY A 59 -10.21 -17.21 -16.00
N ILE A 60 -9.56 -17.11 -14.84
CA ILE A 60 -8.16 -16.73 -14.71
C ILE A 60 -7.41 -17.75 -13.84
N PRO A 61 -6.13 -18.06 -14.13
CA PRO A 61 -5.34 -18.90 -13.25
C PRO A 61 -5.16 -18.22 -11.89
N HIS A 62 -5.37 -18.95 -10.80
CA HIS A 62 -5.28 -18.39 -9.44
C HIS A 62 -3.92 -17.77 -9.12
N HIS A 63 -2.83 -18.41 -9.55
CA HIS A 63 -1.48 -17.89 -9.36
C HIS A 63 -1.22 -16.56 -10.09
N ALA A 64 -2.06 -16.21 -11.07
CA ALA A 64 -1.98 -14.95 -11.81
C ALA A 64 -3.07 -13.93 -11.39
N ALA A 65 -3.94 -14.29 -10.44
CA ALA A 65 -5.16 -13.53 -10.12
C ALA A 65 -4.88 -12.10 -9.68
N ARG A 66 -3.79 -11.86 -8.92
CA ARG A 66 -3.42 -10.54 -8.41
C ARG A 66 -3.33 -9.48 -9.52
N SER A 67 -2.66 -9.79 -10.63
CA SER A 67 -2.55 -8.86 -11.76
C SER A 67 -3.91 -8.44 -12.37
N TYR A 68 -4.88 -9.36 -12.39
CA TYR A 68 -6.23 -9.10 -12.89
C TYR A 68 -7.06 -8.31 -11.88
N ILE A 69 -6.94 -8.63 -10.59
CA ILE A 69 -7.58 -7.88 -9.49
C ILE A 69 -7.17 -6.40 -9.56
N GLY A 70 -5.87 -6.11 -9.68
CA GLY A 70 -5.38 -4.73 -9.80
C GLY A 70 -5.91 -3.96 -11.03
N ARG A 71 -6.27 -4.65 -12.12
CA ARG A 71 -6.91 -4.03 -13.29
C ARG A 71 -8.40 -3.75 -13.04
N LEU A 72 -9.12 -4.68 -12.41
CA LEU A 72 -10.53 -4.51 -12.05
C LEU A 72 -10.72 -3.39 -11.01
N LEU A 73 -9.84 -3.30 -10.02
CA LEU A 73 -9.86 -2.23 -9.01
C LEU A 73 -9.67 -0.85 -9.65
N ARG A 74 -8.74 -0.72 -10.60
CA ARG A 74 -8.54 0.52 -11.39
C ARG A 74 -9.74 0.89 -12.26
N ALA A 75 -10.54 -0.10 -12.66
CA ALA A 75 -11.81 0.10 -13.35
C ALA A 75 -12.98 0.38 -12.39
N GLY A 76 -12.73 0.53 -11.08
CA GLY A 76 -13.75 0.80 -10.07
C GLY A 76 -14.64 -0.41 -9.75
N ARG A 77 -14.12 -1.64 -9.92
CA ARG A 77 -14.84 -2.86 -9.56
C ARG A 77 -14.35 -3.43 -8.24
N LYS A 78 -15.29 -3.95 -7.44
CA LYS A 78 -15.02 -4.71 -6.23
C LYS A 78 -14.96 -6.20 -6.56
N ILE A 79 -14.18 -6.96 -5.80
CA ILE A 79 -13.92 -8.38 -6.07
C ILE A 79 -14.14 -9.17 -4.79
N ALA A 80 -15.03 -10.17 -4.84
CA ALA A 80 -15.22 -11.14 -3.77
C ALA A 80 -14.39 -12.39 -4.05
N ILE A 81 -13.44 -12.73 -3.18
CA ILE A 81 -12.59 -13.92 -3.31
C ILE A 81 -13.27 -15.09 -2.59
N CYS A 82 -13.74 -16.07 -3.37
CA CYS A 82 -14.44 -17.24 -2.84
C CYS A 82 -13.55 -18.47 -2.91
N GLU A 83 -13.13 -18.97 -1.76
CA GLU A 83 -12.19 -20.08 -1.61
C GLU A 83 -12.88 -21.40 -1.21
N GLN A 84 -12.15 -22.50 -1.39
CA GLN A 84 -12.57 -23.84 -0.95
C GLN A 84 -12.22 -24.03 0.53
N LEU A 85 -13.22 -24.32 1.38
CA LEU A 85 -13.00 -24.50 2.83
C LEU A 85 -12.29 -25.82 3.18
N ALA A 86 -12.30 -26.79 2.28
CA ALA A 86 -11.63 -28.08 2.46
C ALA A 86 -10.88 -28.50 1.19
N PRO A 87 -9.70 -29.15 1.32
CA PRO A 87 -8.95 -29.65 0.17
C PRO A 87 -9.74 -30.72 -0.59
N ALA A 88 -9.72 -30.64 -1.92
CA ALA A 88 -10.37 -31.60 -2.80
C ALA A 88 -9.73 -32.98 -2.66
N GLY A 89 -10.34 -33.90 -1.88
CA GLY A 89 -9.79 -35.25 -1.82
C GLY A 89 -10.42 -36.30 -0.90
N LYS A 90 -11.29 -35.97 0.06
CA LYS A 90 -11.75 -36.97 1.06
C LYS A 90 -13.27 -37.16 1.21
N GLY A 91 -14.12 -36.51 0.42
CA GLY A 91 -15.58 -36.67 0.51
C GLY A 91 -16.26 -36.79 -0.85
N LYS A 92 -17.27 -37.68 -0.95
CA LYS A 92 -18.27 -37.66 -2.03
C LYS A 92 -19.28 -36.55 -1.72
N GLY A 93 -19.01 -35.32 -2.17
CA GLY A 93 -19.88 -34.16 -1.95
C GLY A 93 -19.33 -32.91 -2.62
N ILE A 94 -20.18 -31.90 -2.80
CA ILE A 94 -19.77 -30.58 -3.30
C ILE A 94 -18.86 -29.95 -2.25
N ILE A 95 -17.68 -29.50 -2.67
CA ILE A 95 -16.75 -28.78 -1.80
C ILE A 95 -17.44 -27.49 -1.32
N GLU A 96 -17.49 -27.31 0.00
CA GLU A 96 -18.03 -26.08 0.58
C GLU A 96 -17.11 -24.90 0.28
N ARG A 97 -17.73 -23.77 -0.05
CA ARG A 97 -17.04 -22.54 -0.44
C ARG A 97 -17.65 -21.37 0.30
N ALA A 98 -16.79 -20.43 0.67
CA ALA A 98 -17.19 -19.18 1.28
C ALA A 98 -16.33 -18.04 0.72
N VAL A 99 -16.87 -16.82 0.76
CA VAL A 99 -16.06 -15.63 0.51
C VAL A 99 -15.16 -15.41 1.71
N VAL A 100 -13.85 -15.34 1.46
CA VAL A 100 -12.82 -15.15 2.50
C VAL A 100 -12.35 -13.71 2.60
N GLU A 101 -12.48 -12.95 1.51
CA GLU A 101 -12.05 -11.56 1.43
C GLU A 101 -12.82 -10.83 0.33
N VAL A 102 -13.17 -9.56 0.58
CA VAL A 102 -13.70 -8.63 -0.43
C VAL A 102 -12.68 -7.52 -0.63
N ILE A 103 -12.12 -7.45 -1.84
CA ILE A 103 -11.13 -6.45 -2.22
C ILE A 103 -11.84 -5.33 -2.97
N THR A 104 -11.77 -4.13 -2.42
CA THR A 104 -12.43 -2.93 -2.95
C THR A 104 -11.40 -1.87 -3.31
N PRO A 105 -11.71 -0.91 -4.19
CA PRO A 105 -10.76 0.14 -4.57
C PRO A 105 -10.23 0.95 -3.37
N GLY A 106 -11.02 1.15 -2.31
CA GLY A 106 -10.61 1.83 -1.09
C GLY A 106 -10.00 0.92 -0.02
N SER A 107 -10.24 -0.39 -0.05
CA SER A 107 -9.70 -1.35 0.93
C SER A 107 -8.40 -2.05 0.52
N ALA A 108 -7.90 -1.80 -0.69
CA ALA A 108 -6.69 -2.42 -1.20
C ALA A 108 -5.46 -2.14 -0.31
N MET A 109 -4.72 -3.21 0.05
CA MET A 109 -3.52 -3.13 0.89
C MET A 109 -2.27 -3.73 0.22
N ASP A 110 -2.47 -4.60 -0.77
CA ASP A 110 -1.36 -5.23 -1.48
C ASP A 110 -0.66 -4.23 -2.41
N GLU A 111 0.67 -4.23 -2.38
CA GLU A 111 1.49 -3.28 -3.15
C GLU A 111 1.25 -3.35 -4.66
N GLU A 112 0.90 -4.52 -5.20
CA GLU A 112 0.57 -4.69 -6.62
C GLU A 112 -0.69 -3.91 -7.06
N PHE A 113 -1.56 -3.55 -6.12
CA PHE A 113 -2.81 -2.82 -6.38
C PHE A 113 -2.66 -1.32 -6.16
N LEU A 114 -1.57 -0.90 -5.51
CA LEU A 114 -1.40 0.44 -5.00
C LEU A 114 -0.40 1.24 -5.84
N ASP A 115 -0.71 2.51 -6.05
CA ASP A 115 0.32 3.47 -6.43
C ASP A 115 1.24 3.68 -5.22
N SER A 116 2.55 3.49 -5.40
CA SER A 116 3.51 3.69 -4.32
C SER A 116 3.67 5.16 -3.94
N ARG A 117 3.39 6.09 -4.87
CA ARG A 117 3.61 7.53 -4.65
C ARG A 117 2.37 8.27 -4.16
N ALA A 118 1.23 7.60 -4.06
CA ALA A 118 -0.03 8.19 -3.63
C ALA A 118 -0.72 7.36 -2.54
N ASN A 119 -1.47 8.05 -1.69
CA ASN A 119 -2.39 7.40 -0.75
C ASN A 119 -3.60 6.80 -1.46
N ASN A 120 -4.13 5.73 -0.89
CA ASN A 120 -5.30 5.01 -1.39
C ASN A 120 -6.48 5.18 -0.43
N TYR A 121 -7.10 6.36 -0.46
CA TYR A 121 -8.11 6.72 0.53
C TYR A 121 -9.47 6.07 0.26
N LEU A 122 -10.04 5.51 1.32
CA LEU A 122 -11.47 5.30 1.50
C LEU A 122 -12.02 6.45 2.34
N ALA A 123 -13.13 7.06 1.94
CA ALA A 123 -13.79 8.11 2.70
C ALA A 123 -15.23 7.73 3.07
N ALA A 124 -15.74 8.29 4.16
CA ALA A 124 -17.14 8.20 4.55
C ALA A 124 -17.70 9.60 4.83
N PHE A 125 -18.92 9.86 4.36
CA PHE A 125 -19.54 11.18 4.39
C PHE A 125 -21.04 11.12 4.70
N GLY A 126 -21.51 12.09 5.50
CA GLY A 126 -22.94 12.27 5.81
C GLY A 126 -23.27 13.66 6.33
N LEU A 127 -24.56 14.01 6.31
CA LEU A 127 -25.13 15.22 6.93
C LEU A 127 -25.87 14.83 8.20
N PHE A 128 -25.65 15.59 9.29
CA PHE A 128 -26.21 15.38 10.62
C PHE A 128 -26.74 16.70 11.17
N GLY A 129 -28.06 16.90 11.11
CA GLY A 129 -28.65 18.19 11.43
C GLY A 129 -28.09 19.27 10.50
N ASP A 130 -27.38 20.23 11.05
CA ASP A 130 -26.73 21.33 10.34
C ASP A 130 -25.21 21.12 10.15
N ARG A 131 -24.67 19.91 10.38
CA ARG A 131 -23.24 19.61 10.26
C ARG A 131 -22.95 18.50 9.25
N TYR A 132 -21.96 18.70 8.41
CA TYR A 132 -21.33 17.63 7.65
C TYR A 132 -20.33 16.87 8.53
N ALA A 133 -20.24 15.57 8.32
CA ALA A 133 -19.20 14.71 8.89
C ALA A 133 -18.44 14.02 7.76
N LEU A 134 -17.12 14.09 7.82
CA LEU A 134 -16.22 13.47 6.86
C LEU A 134 -15.15 12.68 7.62
N SER A 135 -14.95 11.43 7.23
CA SER A 135 -13.82 10.63 7.67
C SER A 135 -13.13 10.00 6.48
N TRP A 136 -11.82 9.79 6.57
CA TRP A 136 -11.06 9.07 5.56
C TRP A 136 -9.94 8.27 6.19
N ALA A 137 -9.61 7.15 5.55
CA ALA A 137 -8.54 6.26 5.97
C ALA A 137 -7.77 5.72 4.77
N ASP A 138 -6.49 5.46 4.97
CA ASP A 138 -5.67 4.66 4.06
C ASP A 138 -5.34 3.34 4.76
N ALA A 139 -5.99 2.29 4.29
CA ALA A 139 -5.86 0.94 4.84
C ALA A 139 -4.42 0.40 4.77
N SER A 140 -3.63 0.88 3.80
CA SER A 140 -2.26 0.43 3.56
C SER A 140 -1.23 1.11 4.47
N THR A 141 -1.54 2.30 5.01
CA THR A 141 -0.61 3.05 5.88
C THR A 141 -1.07 3.13 7.33
N GLY A 142 -2.35 2.92 7.61
CA GLY A 142 -2.93 3.14 8.93
C GLY A 142 -3.28 4.61 9.21
N GLU A 143 -3.20 5.49 8.22
CA GLU A 143 -3.71 6.86 8.36
C GLU A 143 -5.24 6.83 8.54
N PHE A 144 -5.73 7.49 9.59
CA PHE A 144 -7.16 7.59 9.88
C PHE A 144 -7.52 8.96 10.47
N ARG A 145 -8.40 9.68 9.79
CA ARG A 145 -8.77 11.05 10.13
C ARG A 145 -10.28 11.26 10.07
N ALA A 146 -10.77 12.21 10.86
CA ALA A 146 -12.15 12.64 10.79
C ALA A 146 -12.30 14.12 11.16
N CYS A 147 -13.36 14.74 10.66
CA CYS A 147 -13.80 16.07 11.06
C CYS A 147 -15.31 16.23 10.88
N SER A 148 -15.87 17.20 11.59
CA SER A 148 -17.21 17.71 11.33
C SER A 148 -17.19 19.23 11.18
N PHE A 149 -18.08 19.77 10.35
CA PHE A 149 -18.14 21.19 10.08
C PHE A 149 -19.55 21.66 9.68
N PRO A 150 -19.87 22.96 9.82
CA PRO A 150 -21.18 23.48 9.48
C PRO A 150 -21.55 23.21 8.02
N SER A 151 -22.79 22.79 7.78
CA SER A 151 -23.34 22.52 6.44
C SER A 151 -23.44 23.76 5.56
N SER A 152 -23.39 24.95 6.16
CA SER A 152 -23.26 26.23 5.46
C SER A 152 -21.93 26.35 4.70
N ASP A 153 -20.89 25.61 5.10
CA ASP A 153 -19.60 25.56 4.41
C ASP A 153 -19.51 24.35 3.47
N ALA A 154 -20.44 24.29 2.52
CA ALA A 154 -20.52 23.18 1.57
C ALA A 154 -19.33 23.16 0.59
N GLU A 155 -18.68 24.30 0.35
CA GLU A 155 -17.49 24.39 -0.50
C GLU A 155 -16.26 23.72 0.14
N ARG A 156 -16.16 23.71 1.47
CA ARG A 156 -15.14 22.91 2.17
C ARG A 156 -15.22 21.43 1.80
N LEU A 157 -16.42 20.86 1.70
CA LEU A 157 -16.58 19.46 1.28
C LEU A 157 -16.03 19.22 -0.13
N ARG A 158 -16.36 20.12 -1.07
CA ARG A 158 -15.88 20.03 -2.46
C ARG A 158 -14.35 20.12 -2.53
N ARG A 159 -13.77 21.05 -1.76
CA ARG A 159 -12.32 21.19 -1.57
C ARG A 159 -11.67 19.92 -1.02
N ASP A 160 -12.20 19.38 0.08
CA ASP A 160 -11.62 18.24 0.77
C ASP A 160 -11.73 16.95 -0.06
N LEU A 161 -12.88 16.69 -0.71
CA LEU A 161 -13.03 15.52 -1.58
C LEU A 161 -12.13 15.59 -2.80
N TYR A 162 -11.93 16.78 -3.40
CA TYR A 162 -10.98 16.93 -4.49
C TYR A 162 -9.55 16.67 -3.99
N ARG A 163 -9.13 17.32 -2.90
CA ARG A 163 -7.80 17.16 -2.30
C ARG A 163 -7.48 15.70 -1.95
N LEU A 164 -8.40 15.03 -1.27
CA LEU A 164 -8.25 13.64 -0.84
C LEU A 164 -8.31 12.69 -2.04
N SER A 165 -9.17 12.99 -3.03
CA SER A 165 -9.39 12.14 -4.20
C SER A 165 -9.59 10.66 -3.82
N PRO A 166 -10.56 10.34 -2.94
CA PRO A 166 -10.75 8.98 -2.47
C PRO A 166 -11.01 8.04 -3.66
N ARG A 167 -10.52 6.80 -3.57
CA ARG A 167 -10.87 5.75 -4.54
C ARG A 167 -12.28 5.22 -4.32
N GLU A 168 -12.77 5.37 -3.11
CA GLU A 168 -14.07 4.87 -2.70
C GLU A 168 -14.69 5.77 -1.62
N LEU A 169 -15.99 5.98 -1.72
CA LEU A 169 -16.76 6.88 -0.87
C LEU A 169 -18.00 6.18 -0.33
N ILE A 170 -18.11 6.08 0.99
CA ILE A 170 -19.27 5.57 1.71
C ILE A 170 -20.18 6.75 2.05
N LEU A 171 -21.43 6.67 1.64
CA LEU A 171 -22.42 7.72 1.82
C LEU A 171 -23.56 7.26 2.70
N ARG A 172 -23.86 8.08 3.71
CA ARG A 172 -25.15 8.03 4.41
C ARG A 172 -26.26 8.30 3.41
N GLN A 173 -27.17 7.36 3.21
CA GLN A 173 -28.14 7.39 2.10
C GLN A 173 -28.91 8.72 1.98
N SER A 174 -29.40 9.28 3.09
CA SER A 174 -30.15 10.56 3.10
C SER A 174 -29.35 11.78 2.63
N VAL A 175 -28.02 11.71 2.59
CA VAL A 175 -27.20 12.85 2.14
C VAL A 175 -27.39 13.15 0.65
N LEU A 176 -27.87 12.17 -0.12
CA LEU A 176 -28.16 12.32 -1.55
C LEU A 176 -29.41 13.17 -1.82
N ASP A 177 -30.28 13.35 -0.83
CA ASP A 177 -31.44 14.23 -0.95
C ASP A 177 -31.04 15.72 -0.93
N VAL A 178 -29.79 16.02 -0.56
CA VAL A 178 -29.21 17.37 -0.59
C VAL A 178 -28.79 17.70 -2.04
N PRO A 179 -29.44 18.66 -2.73
CA PRO A 179 -29.19 18.89 -4.16
C PRO A 179 -27.74 19.26 -4.48
N PHE A 180 -27.08 20.01 -3.60
CA PHE A 180 -25.67 20.37 -3.74
C PHE A 180 -24.78 19.12 -3.77
N VAL A 181 -24.99 18.18 -2.84
CA VAL A 181 -24.20 16.95 -2.74
C VAL A 181 -24.44 16.06 -3.95
N ALA A 182 -25.70 15.86 -4.34
CA ALA A 182 -26.04 15.05 -5.50
C ALA A 182 -25.38 15.60 -6.79
N ARG A 183 -25.40 16.91 -6.97
CA ARG A 183 -24.75 17.58 -8.11
C ARG A 183 -23.24 17.45 -8.06
N MET A 184 -22.62 17.68 -6.90
CA MET A 184 -21.17 17.58 -6.72
C MET A 184 -20.65 16.17 -7.04
N LEU A 185 -21.36 15.12 -6.62
CA LEU A 185 -21.02 13.73 -6.94
C LEU A 185 -21.21 13.41 -8.43
N ALA A 186 -22.25 13.96 -9.07
CA ALA A 186 -22.48 13.78 -10.50
C ALA A 186 -21.40 14.47 -11.36
N GLU A 187 -20.86 15.60 -10.91
CA GLU A 187 -19.78 16.34 -11.59
C GLU A 187 -18.41 15.68 -11.43
N ASN A 188 -18.21 14.85 -10.39
CA ASN A 188 -16.95 14.20 -10.08
C ASN A 188 -17.12 12.66 -9.94
N PRO A 189 -17.19 11.89 -11.04
CA PRO A 189 -17.39 10.44 -11.03
C PRO A 189 -16.13 9.63 -10.61
N GLY A 190 -15.19 10.26 -9.90
CA GLY A 190 -13.89 9.68 -9.55
C GLY A 190 -13.96 8.46 -8.61
N PRO A 191 -14.59 8.56 -7.42
CA PRO A 191 -14.68 7.45 -6.49
C PRO A 191 -15.77 6.44 -6.85
N VAL A 192 -15.56 5.18 -6.48
CA VAL A 192 -16.66 4.22 -6.33
C VAL A 192 -17.55 4.66 -5.18
N VAL A 193 -18.85 4.83 -5.42
CA VAL A 193 -19.80 5.34 -4.42
C VAL A 193 -20.63 4.20 -3.84
N ASN A 194 -20.52 4.01 -2.52
CA ASN A 194 -21.31 3.06 -1.74
C ASN A 194 -22.37 3.81 -0.96
N ARG A 195 -23.62 3.39 -1.10
CA ARG A 195 -24.75 3.97 -0.37
C ARG A 195 -25.14 3.00 0.73
N VAL A 196 -25.04 3.43 1.98
CA VAL A 196 -25.40 2.60 3.12
C VAL A 196 -26.59 3.21 3.87
N PRO A 197 -27.44 2.37 4.48
CA PRO A 197 -28.55 2.86 5.28
C PRO A 197 -28.10 3.81 6.39
N ASP A 198 -28.95 4.79 6.71
CA ASP A 198 -28.63 5.83 7.68
C ASP A 198 -28.25 5.34 9.08
N TRP A 199 -28.74 4.16 9.50
CA TRP A 199 -28.46 3.59 10.82
C TRP A 199 -26.99 3.15 10.97
N VAL A 200 -26.29 2.85 9.88
CA VAL A 200 -24.84 2.56 9.88
C VAL A 200 -24.06 3.77 10.42
N PHE A 201 -24.56 4.96 10.08
CA PHE A 201 -24.04 6.27 10.49
C PHE A 201 -24.64 6.76 11.82
N ALA A 202 -25.16 5.91 12.70
CA ALA A 202 -25.62 6.35 14.01
C ALA A 202 -24.43 6.82 14.87
N VAL A 203 -24.45 8.08 15.37
CA VAL A 203 -23.33 8.70 16.12
C VAL A 203 -22.92 7.88 17.34
N GLU A 204 -23.89 7.46 18.15
CA GLU A 204 -23.64 6.64 19.35
C GLU A 204 -22.97 5.30 18.99
N GLN A 205 -23.46 4.62 17.94
CA GLN A 205 -22.89 3.34 17.50
C GLN A 205 -21.49 3.53 16.91
N GLY A 206 -21.28 4.58 16.12
CA GLY A 206 -19.96 4.93 15.59
C GLY A 206 -18.95 5.20 16.70
N GLY A 207 -19.34 6.00 17.71
CA GLY A 207 -18.53 6.24 18.90
C GLY A 207 -18.25 4.97 19.71
N ASN A 208 -19.23 4.07 19.85
CA ASN A 208 -19.04 2.77 20.52
C ASN A 208 -18.02 1.89 19.77
N ARG A 209 -18.15 1.76 18.45
CA ARG A 209 -17.21 1.01 17.61
C ARG A 209 -15.77 1.53 17.73
N LEU A 210 -15.60 2.86 17.72
CA LEU A 210 -14.29 3.49 17.87
C LEU A 210 -13.68 3.24 19.25
N ARG A 211 -14.49 3.38 20.32
CA ARG A 211 -14.05 3.12 21.70
C ARG A 211 -13.63 1.66 21.91
N GLU A 212 -14.40 0.72 21.37
CA GLU A 212 -14.05 -0.70 21.40
C GLU A 212 -12.76 -0.98 20.63
N HIS A 213 -12.62 -0.39 19.43
CA HIS A 213 -11.44 -0.55 18.59
C HIS A 213 -10.16 -0.04 19.25
N PHE A 214 -10.19 1.19 19.79
CA PHE A 214 -9.04 1.82 20.46
C PHE A 214 -8.85 1.39 21.92
N GLY A 215 -9.81 0.67 22.51
CA GLY A 215 -9.77 0.25 23.91
C GLY A 215 -9.88 1.42 24.89
N THR A 216 -10.68 2.44 24.56
CA THR A 216 -10.83 3.68 25.36
C THR A 216 -12.27 3.88 25.84
N VAL A 217 -12.45 4.65 26.91
CA VAL A 217 -13.79 4.93 27.49
C VAL A 217 -14.46 6.15 26.85
N SER A 218 -13.68 7.09 26.31
CA SER A 218 -14.15 8.34 25.68
C SER A 218 -13.25 8.72 24.51
N MET A 219 -13.83 9.43 23.53
CA MET A 219 -13.11 9.93 22.36
C MET A 219 -12.45 11.30 22.58
N LYS A 220 -12.63 11.92 23.75
CA LYS A 220 -12.04 13.23 24.08
C LYS A 220 -10.52 13.27 23.98
N GLY A 221 -9.85 12.17 24.33
CA GLY A 221 -8.39 12.04 24.18
C GLY A 221 -7.90 12.12 22.74
N PHE A 222 -8.79 11.91 21.76
CA PHE A 222 -8.51 11.99 20.32
C PHE A 222 -8.96 13.33 19.72
N GLY A 223 -9.48 14.25 20.54
CA GLY A 223 -9.95 15.56 20.09
C GLY A 223 -11.41 15.59 19.61
N PHE A 224 -12.24 14.62 19.98
CA PHE A 224 -13.66 14.57 19.63
C PHE A 224 -14.52 14.54 20.89
N ASP A 225 -15.59 15.33 20.90
CA ASP A 225 -16.67 15.11 21.87
C ASP A 225 -17.44 13.83 21.51
N ASP A 226 -18.00 13.16 22.52
CA ASP A 226 -18.63 11.83 22.33
C ASP A 226 -19.91 11.90 21.47
N ASP A 227 -20.48 13.09 21.25
CA ASP A 227 -21.61 13.39 20.37
C ASP A 227 -21.20 14.01 19.02
N ASP A 228 -19.91 14.12 18.71
CA ASP A 228 -19.44 14.67 17.44
C ASP A 228 -19.87 13.77 16.25
N PRO A 229 -20.59 14.30 15.25
CA PRO A 229 -20.96 13.57 14.04
C PRO A 229 -19.79 12.93 13.28
N ALA A 230 -18.57 13.45 13.43
CA ALA A 230 -17.35 12.87 12.86
C ALA A 230 -17.16 11.39 13.27
N LEU A 231 -17.58 11.03 14.48
CA LEU A 231 -17.49 9.66 15.01
C LEU A 231 -18.40 8.69 14.26
N ALA A 232 -19.55 9.14 13.73
CA ALA A 232 -20.40 8.31 12.87
C ALA A 232 -19.70 7.95 11.56
N ALA A 233 -19.08 8.94 10.90
CA ALA A 233 -18.37 8.73 9.65
C ALA A 233 -17.13 7.83 9.86
N ALA A 234 -16.36 8.06 10.91
CA ALA A 234 -15.22 7.22 11.26
C ALA A 234 -15.65 5.78 11.61
N GLY A 235 -16.73 5.61 12.36
CA GLY A 235 -17.31 4.30 12.65
C GLY A 235 -17.72 3.52 11.39
N ALA A 236 -18.31 4.21 10.41
CA ALA A 236 -18.68 3.61 9.13
C ALA A 236 -17.45 3.15 8.31
N VAL A 237 -16.34 3.90 8.35
CA VAL A 237 -15.08 3.46 7.72
C VAL A 237 -14.56 2.18 8.35
N LEU A 238 -14.52 2.10 9.69
CA LEU A 238 -14.05 0.89 10.40
C LEU A 238 -14.94 -0.32 10.12
N GLU A 239 -16.26 -0.14 10.16
CA GLU A 239 -17.21 -1.22 9.88
C GLU A 239 -17.03 -1.75 8.46
N TYR A 240 -16.98 -0.86 7.46
CA TYR A 240 -16.81 -1.24 6.07
C TYR A 240 -15.48 -1.98 5.79
N LEU A 241 -14.37 -1.47 6.33
CA LEU A 241 -13.07 -2.11 6.19
C LEU A 241 -13.01 -3.45 6.95
N GLY A 242 -13.67 -3.55 8.10
CA GLY A 242 -13.75 -4.75 8.91
C GLY A 242 -14.50 -5.86 8.21
N GLU A 243 -15.68 -5.54 7.65
CA GLU A 243 -16.49 -6.46 6.84
C GLU A 243 -15.75 -6.91 5.57
N SER A 244 -15.06 -5.98 4.88
CA SER A 244 -14.36 -6.29 3.63
C SER A 244 -13.16 -7.21 3.84
N THR A 245 -12.39 -6.98 4.91
CA THR A 245 -11.11 -7.68 5.13
C THR A 245 -11.21 -8.92 6.00
N GLY A 246 -12.31 -9.07 6.78
CA GLY A 246 -12.49 -10.17 7.73
C GLY A 246 -11.44 -10.20 8.86
N THR A 247 -10.66 -9.12 9.03
CA THR A 247 -9.54 -9.05 9.98
C THR A 247 -9.61 -7.84 10.88
N ARG A 248 -8.98 -7.93 12.05
CA ARG A 248 -8.88 -6.80 12.98
C ARG A 248 -8.00 -5.70 12.36
N LEU A 249 -8.52 -4.48 12.32
CA LEU A 249 -7.87 -3.33 11.68
C LEU A 249 -6.82 -2.65 12.59
N SER A 250 -5.94 -3.44 13.18
CA SER A 250 -4.98 -2.99 14.20
C SER A 250 -3.93 -1.98 13.73
N GLN A 251 -3.80 -1.75 12.41
CA GLN A 251 -2.97 -0.68 11.86
C GLN A 251 -3.51 0.72 12.17
N PHE A 252 -4.82 0.86 12.40
CA PHE A 252 -5.40 2.12 12.84
C PHE A 252 -5.21 2.27 14.35
N ALA A 253 -4.05 2.76 14.75
CA ALA A 253 -3.71 2.99 16.16
C ALA A 253 -4.28 4.30 16.72
N LEU A 254 -4.53 5.29 15.86
CA LEU A 254 -4.98 6.63 16.25
C LEU A 254 -6.00 7.18 15.25
N LEU A 255 -7.09 7.78 15.76
CA LEU A 255 -7.95 8.66 14.97
C LEU A 255 -7.53 10.12 15.20
N VAL A 256 -7.22 10.85 14.12
CA VAL A 256 -6.78 12.24 14.21
C VAL A 256 -7.87 13.20 13.76
N ALA A 257 -8.21 14.17 14.62
CA ALA A 257 -9.10 15.29 14.27
C ALA A 257 -8.44 16.18 13.20
N ALA A 258 -9.11 16.36 12.06
CA ALA A 258 -8.60 17.18 10.97
C ALA A 258 -9.07 18.63 11.11
N ASN A 259 -8.10 19.52 11.36
CA ASN A 259 -8.33 20.96 11.51
C ASN A 259 -8.06 21.70 10.21
N ASP A 260 -9.03 22.51 9.78
CA ASP A 260 -8.89 23.34 8.57
C ASP A 260 -7.98 24.55 8.80
N SER A 261 -7.91 25.04 10.05
CA SER A 261 -7.18 26.26 10.43
C SER A 261 -5.66 26.13 10.39
N GLU A 262 -5.11 24.91 10.24
CA GLU A 262 -3.66 24.68 10.15
C GLU A 262 -3.11 24.88 8.74
N HIS A 263 -4.01 24.99 7.75
CA HIS A 263 -3.65 24.97 6.34
C HIS A 263 -4.33 26.09 5.54
N VAL A 264 -3.69 26.49 4.45
CA VAL A 264 -4.27 27.43 3.49
C VAL A 264 -5.48 26.78 2.82
N ALA A 265 -6.64 27.43 2.89
CA ALA A 265 -7.84 26.97 2.20
C ALA A 265 -7.73 27.27 0.69
N ILE A 266 -7.49 26.23 -0.10
CA ILE A 266 -7.41 26.32 -1.57
C ILE A 266 -8.67 25.70 -2.16
N ASP A 267 -9.54 26.49 -2.80
CA ASP A 267 -10.75 25.98 -3.43
C ASP A 267 -10.47 25.00 -4.59
N GLU A 268 -11.48 24.22 -5.01
CA GLU A 268 -11.32 23.20 -6.06
C GLU A 268 -10.83 23.80 -7.40
N SER A 269 -11.33 24.98 -7.77
CA SER A 269 -10.94 25.65 -9.01
C SER A 269 -9.48 26.08 -8.97
N SER A 270 -9.02 26.63 -7.85
CA SER A 270 -7.62 26.97 -7.63
C SER A 270 -6.72 25.73 -7.67
N GLN A 271 -7.10 24.62 -7.00
CA GLN A 271 -6.33 23.37 -7.08
C GLN A 271 -6.22 22.83 -8.52
N LYS A 272 -7.33 22.87 -9.28
CA LYS A 272 -7.38 22.48 -10.70
C LYS A 272 -6.51 23.38 -11.58
N ASN A 273 -6.63 24.70 -11.42
CA ASN A 273 -5.95 25.67 -12.28
C ASN A 273 -4.45 25.80 -12.00
N LEU A 274 -4.02 25.49 -10.78
CA LEU A 274 -2.60 25.44 -10.41
C LEU A 274 -1.93 24.14 -10.82
N GLU A 275 -2.71 23.12 -11.24
CA GLU A 275 -2.21 21.82 -11.72
C GLU A 275 -1.17 21.23 -10.74
N ILE A 276 -1.53 21.18 -9.45
CA ILE A 276 -0.60 20.80 -8.38
C ILE A 276 -0.16 19.34 -8.54
N ASP A 277 -1.13 18.41 -8.61
CA ASP A 277 -0.89 16.97 -8.68
C ASP A 277 -1.46 16.30 -9.94
N ARG A 278 -2.29 17.01 -10.71
CA ARG A 278 -2.90 16.51 -11.96
C ARG A 278 -3.22 17.67 -12.89
N ASN A 279 -3.04 17.43 -14.18
CA ASN A 279 -3.28 18.42 -15.22
C ASN A 279 -4.76 18.51 -15.62
N LEU A 280 -5.12 19.59 -16.30
CA LEU A 280 -6.48 19.85 -16.79
C LEU A 280 -6.82 19.12 -18.10
N ARG A 281 -5.83 18.57 -18.81
CA ARG A 281 -6.00 18.02 -20.16
C ARG A 281 -6.53 16.59 -20.14
N ASP A 282 -5.85 15.72 -19.41
CA ASP A 282 -6.16 14.30 -19.31
C ASP A 282 -6.23 13.79 -17.85
N GLY A 283 -6.02 14.68 -16.88
CA GLY A 283 -6.07 14.34 -15.46
C GLY A 283 -4.86 13.54 -14.98
N THR A 284 -3.81 13.38 -15.80
CA THR A 284 -2.58 12.69 -15.41
C THR A 284 -1.66 13.61 -14.62
N GLY A 285 -0.66 13.03 -13.95
CA GLY A 285 0.36 13.79 -13.22
C GLY A 285 1.37 14.54 -14.11
N ALA A 286 1.35 14.34 -15.43
CA ALA A 286 2.32 14.98 -16.33
C ALA A 286 2.12 16.50 -16.40
N PHE A 287 3.21 17.26 -16.47
CA PHE A 287 3.21 18.72 -16.54
C PHE A 287 2.53 19.40 -15.33
N THR A 288 2.74 18.83 -14.13
CA THR A 288 2.19 19.36 -12.87
C THR A 288 3.29 19.95 -11.99
N LEU A 289 2.91 20.65 -10.92
CA LEU A 289 3.88 21.12 -9.91
C LEU A 289 4.68 19.95 -9.31
N LEU A 290 3.99 18.87 -8.95
CA LEU A 290 4.65 17.68 -8.40
C LEU A 290 5.59 17.03 -9.42
N ASP A 291 5.19 16.89 -10.68
CA ASP A 291 6.07 16.36 -11.74
C ASP A 291 7.37 17.17 -11.89
N ALA A 292 7.29 18.49 -11.73
CA ALA A 292 8.46 19.37 -11.82
C ALA A 292 9.40 19.30 -10.60
N LEU A 293 8.88 18.95 -9.41
CA LEU A 293 9.58 19.09 -8.12
C LEU A 293 9.83 17.78 -7.37
N ASP A 294 9.15 16.71 -7.73
CA ASP A 294 9.19 15.45 -6.99
C ASP A 294 10.43 14.61 -7.34
N TYR A 295 11.54 14.96 -6.68
CA TYR A 295 12.81 14.24 -6.69
C TYR A 295 12.98 13.28 -5.50
N THR A 296 11.89 12.91 -4.82
CA THR A 296 11.92 12.00 -3.66
C THR A 296 12.50 10.63 -4.03
N ARG A 297 13.07 9.95 -3.04
CA ARG A 297 13.76 8.67 -3.21
C ARG A 297 13.05 7.49 -2.55
N SER A 298 12.01 7.77 -1.76
CA SER A 298 11.15 6.79 -1.10
C SER A 298 9.67 7.02 -1.42
N ALA A 299 8.87 5.95 -1.32
CA ALA A 299 7.43 5.98 -1.54
C ALA A 299 6.70 6.86 -0.50
N MET A 300 7.04 6.70 0.78
CA MET A 300 6.51 7.53 1.88
C MET A 300 6.90 9.00 1.76
N GLY A 301 8.12 9.30 1.29
CA GLY A 301 8.55 10.66 0.97
C GLY A 301 7.72 11.30 -0.14
N ALA A 302 7.41 10.57 -1.21
CA ALA A 302 6.55 11.06 -2.30
C ALA A 302 5.12 11.40 -1.80
N ARG A 303 4.53 10.53 -0.97
CA ARG A 303 3.21 10.77 -0.35
C ARG A 303 3.23 11.99 0.57
N ALA A 304 4.27 12.12 1.39
CA ALA A 304 4.46 13.28 2.27
C ALA A 304 4.63 14.58 1.47
N LEU A 305 5.43 14.56 0.40
CA LEU A 305 5.65 15.73 -0.46
C LEU A 305 4.33 16.18 -1.12
N ARG A 306 3.57 15.24 -1.69
CA ARG A 306 2.24 15.50 -2.26
C ARG A 306 1.32 16.17 -1.23
N ARG A 307 1.30 15.66 -0.01
CA ARG A 307 0.52 16.23 1.10
C ARG A 307 0.95 17.66 1.44
N ARG A 308 2.26 17.95 1.50
CA ARG A 308 2.78 19.30 1.80
C ARG A 308 2.31 20.35 0.78
N PHE A 309 2.28 19.99 -0.51
CA PHE A 309 1.83 20.90 -1.56
C PHE A 309 0.30 21.05 -1.65
N LEU A 310 -0.45 20.00 -1.29
CA LEU A 310 -1.92 20.04 -1.23
C LEU A 310 -2.46 20.66 0.07
N GLN A 311 -1.63 20.79 1.10
CA GLN A 311 -1.96 21.40 2.39
C GLN A 311 -0.85 22.33 2.88
N PRO A 312 -0.64 23.49 2.21
CA PRO A 312 0.36 24.47 2.65
C PRO A 312 0.04 24.98 4.06
N LEU A 313 1.07 25.29 4.84
CA LEU A 313 0.91 25.69 6.23
C LEU A 313 0.58 27.18 6.36
N VAL A 314 -0.07 27.55 7.47
CA VAL A 314 -0.29 28.96 7.86
C VAL A 314 0.62 29.41 9.01
N SER A 315 1.33 28.50 9.66
CA SER A 315 2.23 28.85 10.76
C SER A 315 3.62 29.18 10.23
N VAL A 316 4.02 30.45 10.34
CA VAL A 316 5.39 30.92 9.99
C VAL A 316 6.45 30.04 10.67
N GLN A 317 6.28 29.73 11.96
CA GLN A 317 7.23 28.88 12.69
C GLN A 317 7.39 27.49 12.06
N SER A 318 6.29 26.85 11.67
CA SER A 318 6.33 25.53 11.03
C SER A 318 6.89 25.58 9.62
N ILE A 319 6.64 26.66 8.87
CA ILE A 319 7.22 26.90 7.55
C ILE A 319 8.74 27.06 7.66
N GLU A 320 9.21 27.92 8.57
CA GLU A 320 10.63 28.17 8.80
C GLU A 320 11.37 26.89 9.20
N ARG A 321 10.80 26.04 10.06
CA ARG A 321 11.39 24.73 10.39
C ARG A 321 11.61 23.85 9.15
N ARG A 322 10.68 23.85 8.19
CA ARG A 322 10.85 23.11 6.93
C ARG A 322 11.92 23.76 6.05
N LEU A 323 11.94 25.09 5.96
CA LEU A 323 12.94 25.83 5.19
C LEU A 323 14.35 25.60 5.76
N ASP A 324 14.52 25.55 7.09
CA ASP A 324 15.79 25.25 7.77
C ASP A 324 16.30 23.85 7.42
N ALA A 325 15.42 22.86 7.41
CA ALA A 325 15.75 21.50 7.02
C ALA A 325 16.22 21.43 5.54
N VAL A 326 15.53 22.15 4.65
CA VAL A 326 15.94 22.25 3.23
C VAL A 326 17.28 22.95 3.10
N GLU A 327 17.47 24.06 3.80
CA GLU A 327 18.70 24.86 3.74
C GLU A 327 19.92 24.10 4.26
N ALA A 328 19.78 23.37 5.37
CA ALA A 328 20.86 22.57 5.95
C ALA A 328 21.43 21.55 4.94
N LEU A 329 20.55 20.87 4.20
CA LEU A 329 20.97 19.94 3.14
C LEU A 329 21.43 20.67 1.86
N HIS A 330 20.82 21.81 1.52
CA HIS A 330 21.22 22.59 0.36
C HIS A 330 22.63 23.21 0.52
N ARG A 331 23.05 23.57 1.74
CA ARG A 331 24.40 24.09 2.00
C ARG A 331 25.48 23.01 1.96
N ASP A 332 25.14 21.75 2.29
CA ASP A 332 26.06 20.61 2.25
C ASP A 332 25.66 19.60 1.16
N GLN A 333 26.12 19.85 -0.07
CA GLN A 333 25.82 19.00 -1.23
C GLN A 333 26.33 17.55 -1.07
N ARG A 334 27.41 17.32 -0.29
CA ARG A 334 27.91 15.97 -0.03
C ARG A 334 26.96 15.21 0.89
N ALA A 335 26.47 15.86 1.95
CA ALA A 335 25.45 15.29 2.81
C ALA A 335 24.15 15.03 2.01
N LEU A 336 23.72 15.97 1.16
CA LEU A 336 22.55 15.81 0.31
C LEU A 336 22.64 14.57 -0.60
N GLU A 337 23.74 14.41 -1.35
CA GLU A 337 23.94 13.26 -2.24
C GLU A 337 23.95 11.93 -1.48
N ARG A 338 24.64 11.89 -0.32
CA ARG A 338 24.67 10.70 0.56
C ARG A 338 23.27 10.37 1.06
N THR A 339 22.54 11.34 1.57
CA THR A 339 21.17 11.20 2.08
C THR A 339 20.25 10.65 1.00
N ARG A 340 20.25 11.22 -0.20
CA ARG A 340 19.44 10.75 -1.32
C ARG A 340 19.77 9.31 -1.75
N ARG A 341 21.04 8.91 -1.68
CA ARG A 341 21.47 7.54 -1.99
C ARG A 341 20.94 6.54 -0.97
N LEU A 342 21.05 6.86 0.32
CA LEU A 342 20.57 6.01 1.41
C LEU A 342 19.04 5.92 1.44
N LEU A 343 18.34 7.04 1.19
CA LEU A 343 16.87 7.05 1.06
C LEU A 343 16.37 6.14 -0.06
N ALA A 344 17.14 5.99 -1.15
CA ALA A 344 16.78 5.09 -2.25
C ALA A 344 16.84 3.60 -1.88
N SER A 345 17.51 3.26 -0.77
CA SER A 345 17.55 1.90 -0.22
C SER A 345 16.49 1.63 0.84
N CYS A 346 15.78 2.68 1.29
CA CYS A 346 14.67 2.53 2.23
C CYS A 346 13.46 1.93 1.50
N LEU A 347 12.92 0.84 2.04
CA LEU A 347 11.64 0.30 1.61
C LEU A 347 10.48 1.11 2.21
N ASP A 348 9.27 0.81 1.78
CA ASP A 348 8.06 1.51 2.24
C ASP A 348 7.70 1.09 3.67
N LEU A 349 8.43 1.65 4.65
CA LEU A 349 8.31 1.30 6.06
C LEU A 349 6.91 1.59 6.61
N GLU A 350 6.23 2.61 6.08
CA GLU A 350 4.86 2.97 6.45
C GLU A 350 3.89 1.81 6.16
N ARG A 351 3.98 1.23 4.96
CA ARG A 351 3.14 0.07 4.57
C ARG A 351 3.59 -1.23 5.24
N LEU A 352 4.89 -1.43 5.42
CA LEU A 352 5.43 -2.58 6.15
C LEU A 352 4.95 -2.61 7.60
N ALA A 353 4.97 -1.47 8.29
CA ALA A 353 4.50 -1.34 9.67
C ALA A 353 2.98 -1.57 9.78
N ALA A 354 2.20 -1.10 8.80
CA ALA A 354 0.77 -1.39 8.73
C ALA A 354 0.50 -2.91 8.58
N ARG A 355 1.17 -3.59 7.65
CA ARG A 355 1.05 -5.06 7.48
C ARG A 355 1.48 -5.82 8.74
N LEU A 356 2.52 -5.35 9.42
CA LEU A 356 3.00 -5.94 10.68
C LEU A 356 1.95 -5.78 11.79
N SER A 357 1.32 -4.60 11.88
CA SER A 357 0.24 -4.32 12.84
C SER A 357 -0.97 -5.24 12.67
N MET A 358 -1.30 -5.55 11.40
CA MET A 358 -2.39 -6.45 11.02
C MET A 358 -2.07 -7.93 11.14
N GLU A 359 -0.85 -8.30 11.55
CA GLU A 359 -0.35 -9.68 11.49
C GLU A 359 -0.46 -10.30 10.08
N ARG A 360 -0.32 -9.47 9.04
CA ARG A 360 -0.26 -9.89 7.63
C ARG A 360 1.16 -9.88 7.07
N ALA A 361 2.12 -9.32 7.80
CA ALA A 361 3.52 -9.29 7.39
C ALA A 361 4.11 -10.70 7.19
N ASN A 362 4.86 -10.88 6.11
CA ASN A 362 5.66 -12.07 5.84
C ASN A 362 7.12 -11.88 6.30
N ALA A 363 7.96 -12.91 6.13
CA ALA A 363 9.36 -12.87 6.55
C ALA A 363 10.19 -11.80 5.81
N ARG A 364 9.89 -11.57 4.52
CA ARG A 364 10.56 -10.53 3.72
C ARG A 364 10.18 -9.13 4.17
N ASP A 365 8.93 -8.92 4.61
CA ASP A 365 8.49 -7.64 5.14
C ASP A 365 9.29 -7.25 6.41
N ILE A 366 9.50 -8.21 7.33
CA ILE A 366 10.26 -7.97 8.56
C ILE A 366 11.73 -7.69 8.26
N LEU A 367 12.34 -8.44 7.33
CA LEU A 367 13.71 -8.16 6.87
C LEU A 367 13.80 -6.80 6.17
N GLY A 368 12.80 -6.44 5.36
CA GLY A 368 12.73 -5.15 4.70
C GLY A 368 12.62 -3.97 5.68
N ALA A 369 11.89 -4.15 6.78
CA ALA A 369 11.88 -3.20 7.88
C ALA A 369 13.26 -3.09 8.55
N ALA A 370 13.94 -4.22 8.79
CA ALA A 370 15.30 -4.23 9.35
C ALA A 370 16.33 -3.55 8.43
N ASP A 371 16.26 -3.77 7.11
CA ASP A 371 17.11 -3.12 6.13
C ASP A 371 16.85 -1.61 6.09
N THR A 372 15.57 -1.20 6.16
CA THR A 372 15.20 0.22 6.21
C THR A 372 15.67 0.89 7.51
N LEU A 373 15.56 0.22 8.66
CA LEU A 373 16.12 0.72 9.92
C LEU A 373 17.65 0.82 9.88
N THR A 374 18.33 -0.12 9.23
CA THR A 374 19.79 -0.07 9.03
C THR A 374 20.17 1.18 8.21
N ALA A 375 19.44 1.44 7.12
CA ALA A 375 19.61 2.63 6.31
C ALA A 375 19.29 3.92 7.09
N ALA A 376 18.23 3.91 7.91
CA ALA A 376 17.85 5.03 8.78
C ALA A 376 18.96 5.38 9.77
N LEU A 377 19.61 4.39 10.39
CA LEU A 377 20.74 4.63 11.30
C LEU A 377 21.90 5.31 10.57
N ALA A 378 22.23 4.83 9.37
CA ALA A 378 23.28 5.42 8.54
C ALA A 378 22.94 6.82 7.99
N LEU A 379 21.65 7.10 7.79
CA LEU A 379 21.12 8.42 7.45
C LEU A 379 21.35 9.39 8.61
N ASP A 380 20.91 9.03 9.82
CA ASP A 380 21.00 9.89 11.00
C ASP A 380 22.45 10.23 11.40
N ASP A 381 23.36 9.27 11.24
CA ASP A 381 24.81 9.46 11.41
C ASP A 381 25.44 10.37 10.34
N GLY A 382 24.78 10.50 9.18
CA GLY A 382 25.26 11.28 8.03
C GLY A 382 24.66 12.67 7.91
N LEU A 383 23.75 13.06 8.80
CA LEU A 383 23.10 14.37 8.77
C LEU A 383 24.08 15.51 9.09
N PRO A 384 23.91 16.70 8.47
CA PRO A 384 24.71 17.87 8.80
C PRO A 384 24.49 18.27 10.27
N THR A 385 25.53 18.79 10.92
CA THR A 385 25.45 19.25 12.33
C THR A 385 24.51 20.44 12.48
N GLU A 386 24.59 21.40 11.56
CA GLU A 386 23.68 22.54 11.49
C GLU A 386 22.31 22.07 10.99
N GLY A 387 21.21 22.45 11.66
CA GLY A 387 19.86 22.03 11.29
C GLY A 387 19.50 20.58 11.62
N LYS A 388 20.40 19.80 12.24
CA LYS A 388 20.16 18.37 12.58
C LYS A 388 18.84 18.13 13.31
N ALA A 389 18.47 19.01 14.24
CA ALA A 389 17.26 18.85 15.04
C ALA A 389 15.96 18.77 14.20
N GLY A 390 15.92 19.42 13.03
CA GLY A 390 14.78 19.35 12.09
C GLY A 390 14.84 18.19 11.10
N LEU A 391 15.95 17.44 11.09
CA LEU A 391 16.23 16.35 10.14
C LEU A 391 16.40 14.98 10.82
N ALA A 392 16.57 14.96 12.14
CA ALA A 392 16.89 13.77 12.91
C ALA A 392 15.78 12.72 12.77
N ILE A 393 16.19 11.49 12.44
CA ILE A 393 15.28 10.34 12.35
C ILE A 393 15.11 9.73 13.74
N PHE A 394 16.21 9.61 14.46
CA PHE A 394 16.21 9.13 15.83
C PHE A 394 16.34 10.32 16.77
N GLY A 395 15.48 10.36 17.78
CA GLY A 395 15.65 11.26 18.91
C GLY A 395 16.82 10.82 19.80
N ILE A 396 16.73 11.08 21.10
CA ILE A 396 17.78 10.72 22.05
C ILE A 396 17.77 9.20 22.31
N GLY A 397 18.90 8.51 22.07
CA GLY A 397 19.32 7.20 22.61
C GLY A 397 18.40 6.00 22.41
N GLU A 398 17.25 5.98 23.09
CA GLU A 398 16.34 4.83 23.23
C GLU A 398 15.80 4.33 21.88
N ALA A 399 15.41 5.25 20.99
CA ALA A 399 14.93 4.91 19.66
C ALA A 399 16.00 4.18 18.81
N ARG A 400 17.27 4.56 18.98
CA ARG A 400 18.40 3.94 18.28
C ARG A 400 18.70 2.55 18.80
N GLU A 401 18.65 2.36 20.13
CA GLU A 401 18.80 1.04 20.75
C GLU A 401 17.67 0.09 20.33
N ARG A 402 16.43 0.57 20.34
CA ARG A 402 15.26 -0.18 19.89
C ARG A 402 15.38 -0.61 18.42
N ALA A 403 15.84 0.28 17.54
CA ALA A 403 16.13 -0.07 16.15
C ALA A 403 17.22 -1.15 16.04
N GLY A 404 18.31 -1.02 16.80
CA GLY A 404 19.38 -2.02 16.85
C GLY A 404 18.88 -3.40 17.29
N ALA A 405 18.09 -3.46 18.35
CA ALA A 405 17.48 -4.69 18.86
C ALA A 405 16.56 -5.34 17.82
N PHE A 406 15.72 -4.55 17.14
CA PHE A 406 14.85 -5.05 16.07
C PHE A 406 15.68 -5.67 14.93
N ILE A 407 16.73 -4.97 14.48
CA ILE A 407 17.60 -5.43 13.39
C ILE A 407 18.29 -6.74 13.77
N GLU A 408 18.87 -6.80 14.97
CA GLU A 408 19.56 -8.00 15.46
C GLU A 408 18.61 -9.18 15.55
N GLN A 409 17.43 -8.99 16.15
CA GLN A 409 16.43 -10.04 16.27
C GLN A 409 15.96 -10.53 14.90
N ALA A 410 15.70 -9.63 13.95
CA ALA A 410 15.26 -10.00 12.61
C ALA A 410 16.33 -10.82 11.87
N ARG A 411 17.60 -10.36 11.91
CA ARG A 411 18.69 -11.02 11.21
C ARG A 411 19.12 -12.34 11.86
N THR A 412 18.93 -12.52 13.17
CA THR A 412 19.26 -13.77 13.87
C THR A 412 18.15 -14.80 13.79
N ALA A 413 16.88 -14.39 13.71
CA ALA A 413 15.73 -15.30 13.69
C ALA A 413 15.29 -15.71 12.29
N ILE A 414 15.37 -14.82 11.31
CA ILE A 414 14.82 -15.04 9.95
C ILE A 414 15.93 -15.46 8.99
N ALA A 415 15.64 -16.41 8.12
CA ALA A 415 16.55 -16.85 7.06
C ALA A 415 16.90 -15.67 6.13
N PRO A 416 18.14 -15.56 5.59
CA PRO A 416 18.53 -14.44 4.72
C PRO A 416 17.70 -14.32 3.44
N GLU A 417 17.28 -15.45 2.88
CA GLU A 417 16.43 -15.52 1.69
C GLU A 417 15.18 -16.34 2.01
N PRO A 418 14.20 -15.77 2.74
CA PRO A 418 13.04 -16.52 3.15
C PRO A 418 12.06 -16.69 1.99
N SER A 419 11.33 -17.80 2.00
CA SER A 419 10.22 -18.05 1.08
C SER A 419 9.15 -16.96 1.21
N ALA A 420 8.48 -16.66 0.09
CA ALA A 420 7.41 -15.67 0.08
C ALA A 420 6.14 -16.20 0.78
N ALA A 421 5.86 -17.49 0.58
CA ALA A 421 4.72 -18.16 1.19
C ALA A 421 5.14 -18.84 2.50
N LEU A 422 4.27 -18.77 3.52
CA LEU A 422 4.57 -19.29 4.85
C LEU A 422 4.51 -20.82 4.92
N ASP A 423 3.84 -21.45 3.95
CA ASP A 423 3.64 -22.90 3.83
C ASP A 423 4.74 -23.61 3.03
N GLU A 424 5.68 -22.88 2.45
CA GLU A 424 6.82 -23.44 1.71
C GLU A 424 8.04 -23.73 2.60
N GLY A 425 8.04 -23.25 3.85
CA GLY A 425 9.19 -23.34 4.76
C GLY A 425 10.37 -22.47 4.32
N GLY A 426 11.54 -22.64 4.95
CA GLY A 426 12.71 -21.78 4.75
C GLY A 426 12.56 -20.39 5.38
N LEU A 427 11.75 -20.24 6.43
CA LEU A 427 11.47 -18.95 7.06
C LEU A 427 12.47 -18.61 8.17
N ILE A 428 12.84 -19.62 8.97
CA ILE A 428 13.62 -19.47 10.20
C ILE A 428 15.10 -19.77 9.95
N ARG A 429 15.99 -18.96 10.53
CA ARG A 429 17.44 -19.13 10.41
C ARG A 429 17.94 -20.35 11.18
N ASP A 430 18.96 -21.03 10.66
CA ASP A 430 19.66 -22.10 11.39
C ASP A 430 20.22 -21.59 12.72
N GLY A 431 20.11 -22.41 13.77
CA GLY A 431 20.58 -22.07 15.11
C GLY A 431 19.60 -21.25 15.95
N TRP A 432 18.46 -20.83 15.39
CA TRP A 432 17.43 -20.12 16.14
C TRP A 432 16.63 -21.04 17.07
N ASN A 433 16.38 -22.28 16.63
CA ASN A 433 15.59 -23.24 17.38
C ASN A 433 16.19 -24.66 17.28
N ALA A 434 16.57 -25.22 18.42
CA ALA A 434 17.27 -26.50 18.48
C ALA A 434 16.42 -27.70 17.98
N GLU A 435 15.10 -27.66 18.18
CA GLU A 435 14.18 -28.69 17.70
C GLU A 435 14.11 -28.66 16.16
N LEU A 436 13.97 -27.47 15.59
CA LEU A 436 13.98 -27.27 14.14
C LEU A 436 15.31 -27.70 13.52
N ASP A 437 16.43 -27.33 14.13
CA ASP A 437 17.76 -27.74 13.67
C ASP A 437 17.91 -29.28 13.69
N THR A 438 17.38 -29.93 14.74
CA THR A 438 17.38 -31.40 14.86
C THR A 438 16.56 -32.04 13.73
N LEU A 439 15.37 -31.50 13.45
CA LEU A 439 14.51 -31.98 12.35
C LEU A 439 15.17 -31.76 10.97
N ARG A 440 15.80 -30.61 10.75
CA ARG A 440 16.56 -30.32 9.53
C ARG A 440 17.74 -31.27 9.35
N ALA A 441 18.46 -31.59 10.44
CA ALA A 441 19.54 -32.58 10.41
C ALA A 441 19.03 -34.00 10.08
N LEU A 442 17.87 -34.40 10.63
CA LEU A 442 17.23 -35.67 10.28
C LEU A 442 16.86 -35.73 8.79
N LYS A 443 16.31 -34.64 8.23
CA LYS A 443 16.00 -34.51 6.80
C LYS A 443 17.25 -34.57 5.92
N ALA A 444 18.34 -33.92 6.33
CA ALA A 444 19.62 -33.97 5.62
C ALA A 444 20.19 -35.40 5.56
N ASN A 445 20.09 -36.14 6.67
CA ASN A 445 20.46 -37.56 6.72
C ASN A 445 19.60 -38.43 5.80
N THR A 446 18.37 -38.02 5.47
CA THR A 446 17.50 -38.81 4.58
C THR A 446 17.98 -38.81 3.12
N HIS A 447 18.72 -37.78 2.70
CA HIS A 447 19.39 -37.80 1.40
C HIS A 447 20.47 -38.89 1.35
N GLN A 448 21.25 -39.04 2.43
CA GLN A 448 22.21 -40.15 2.55
C GLN A 448 21.51 -41.51 2.61
N MET A 449 20.33 -41.60 3.22
CA MET A 449 19.53 -42.83 3.22
C MET A 449 19.07 -43.22 1.81
N LEU A 450 18.67 -42.25 0.97
CA LEU A 450 18.31 -42.50 -0.44
C LEU A 450 19.51 -42.94 -1.28
N GLU A 451 20.68 -42.34 -1.06
CA GLU A 451 21.93 -42.74 -1.72
C GLU A 451 22.34 -44.16 -1.34
N ARG A 452 22.31 -44.47 -0.04
CA ARG A 452 22.60 -45.82 0.46
C ARG A 452 21.60 -46.85 -0.07
N TYR A 453 20.31 -46.52 -0.08
CA TYR A 453 19.28 -47.36 -0.71
C TYR A 453 19.59 -47.62 -2.19
N LEU A 454 20.00 -46.58 -2.93
CA LEU A 454 20.33 -46.69 -4.34
C LEU A 454 21.58 -47.56 -4.58
N GLU A 455 22.60 -47.44 -3.74
CA GLU A 455 23.80 -48.29 -3.80
C GLU A 455 23.50 -49.75 -3.50
N GLU A 456 22.70 -50.02 -2.45
CA GLU A 456 22.24 -51.37 -2.10
C GLU A 456 21.45 -52.01 -3.25
N GLU A 457 20.54 -51.26 -3.89
CA GLU A 457 19.78 -51.76 -5.06
C GLU A 457 20.67 -51.96 -6.29
N ARG A 458 21.63 -51.07 -6.57
CA ARG A 458 22.59 -51.24 -7.67
C ARG A 458 23.43 -52.49 -7.48
N ALA A 459 23.90 -52.75 -6.26
CA ALA A 459 24.69 -53.93 -5.93
C ALA A 459 23.87 -55.23 -6.04
N ALA A 460 22.61 -55.22 -5.58
CA ALA A 460 21.74 -56.39 -5.60
C ALA A 460 21.25 -56.77 -7.01
N THR A 461 21.04 -55.78 -7.89
CA THR A 461 20.41 -55.98 -9.20
C THR A 461 21.37 -55.94 -10.38
N GLY A 462 22.60 -55.44 -10.19
CA GLY A 462 23.58 -55.22 -11.26
C GLY A 462 23.24 -54.04 -12.18
N LEU A 463 22.19 -53.27 -11.88
CA LEU A 463 21.72 -52.15 -12.70
C LEU A 463 22.48 -50.86 -12.39
N ALA A 464 23.72 -50.72 -12.89
CA ALA A 464 24.58 -49.56 -12.62
C ALA A 464 23.96 -48.20 -13.00
N GLY A 465 23.02 -48.16 -13.95
CA GLY A 465 22.32 -46.95 -14.41
C GLY A 465 21.15 -46.48 -13.53
N LEU A 466 20.84 -47.16 -12.43
CA LEU A 466 19.69 -46.85 -11.57
C LEU A 466 19.78 -45.43 -11.02
N LYS A 467 18.72 -44.63 -11.16
CA LYS A 467 18.61 -43.29 -10.58
C LYS A 467 17.28 -43.14 -9.86
N VAL A 468 17.32 -42.64 -8.63
CA VAL A 468 16.14 -42.11 -7.95
C VAL A 468 15.89 -40.71 -8.50
N LYS A 469 14.66 -40.45 -8.95
CA LYS A 469 14.18 -39.12 -9.34
C LYS A 469 12.92 -38.81 -8.55
N TYR A 470 12.61 -37.52 -8.44
CA TYR A 470 11.39 -37.04 -7.79
C TYR A 470 10.53 -36.28 -8.80
N ASN A 471 9.21 -36.44 -8.73
CA ASN A 471 8.29 -35.47 -9.31
C ASN A 471 7.06 -35.28 -8.39
N ARG A 472 6.39 -34.13 -8.51
CA ARG A 472 5.24 -33.75 -7.68
C ARG A 472 4.03 -34.69 -7.74
N ILE A 473 3.86 -35.47 -8.82
CA ILE A 473 2.68 -36.32 -9.06
C ILE A 473 2.93 -37.77 -8.61
N LEU A 474 4.14 -38.29 -8.85
CA LEU A 474 4.51 -39.68 -8.65
C LEU A 474 5.36 -39.89 -7.41
N GLY A 475 5.87 -38.82 -6.80
CA GLY A 475 6.78 -38.92 -5.68
C GLY A 475 8.19 -39.33 -6.10
N TYR A 476 8.88 -40.05 -5.22
CA TYR A 476 10.18 -40.67 -5.53
C TYR A 476 10.00 -41.94 -6.36
N TYR A 477 10.75 -42.07 -7.46
CA TYR A 477 10.71 -43.23 -8.34
C TYR A 477 12.08 -43.60 -8.89
N LEU A 478 12.23 -44.86 -9.26
CA LEU A 478 13.35 -45.41 -10.00
C LEU A 478 13.02 -45.36 -11.50
N GLU A 479 13.92 -44.83 -12.32
CA GLU A 479 13.76 -44.81 -13.77
C GLU A 479 14.70 -45.82 -14.43
N LEU A 480 14.13 -46.73 -15.24
CA LEU A 480 14.86 -47.71 -16.04
C LEU A 480 14.70 -47.42 -17.53
N SER A 481 15.76 -47.62 -18.30
CA SER A 481 15.68 -47.61 -19.77
C SER A 481 14.89 -48.82 -20.27
N ARG A 482 14.33 -48.75 -21.49
CA ARG A 482 13.56 -49.87 -22.08
C ARG A 482 14.28 -51.22 -22.05
N ASN A 483 15.58 -51.25 -22.31
CA ASN A 483 16.37 -52.49 -22.28
C ASN A 483 16.56 -53.03 -20.86
N ALA A 484 16.73 -52.15 -19.87
CA ALA A 484 16.88 -52.55 -18.47
C ALA A 484 15.54 -52.96 -17.81
N ALA A 485 14.43 -52.39 -18.27
CA ALA A 485 13.09 -52.69 -17.77
C ALA A 485 12.64 -54.15 -18.01
N GLN A 486 13.14 -54.81 -19.06
CA GLN A 486 12.85 -56.23 -19.33
C GLN A 486 13.42 -57.19 -18.27
N GLY A 487 14.47 -56.77 -17.56
CA GLY A 487 15.08 -57.50 -16.45
C GLY A 487 14.77 -56.90 -15.08
N ALA A 488 13.70 -56.10 -14.96
CA ALA A 488 13.34 -55.47 -13.69
C ALA A 488 13.06 -56.52 -12.60
N PRO A 489 13.62 -56.38 -11.38
CA PRO A 489 13.37 -57.31 -10.28
C PRO A 489 11.89 -57.40 -9.89
N ALA A 490 11.47 -58.53 -9.33
CA ALA A 490 10.07 -58.76 -8.94
C ALA A 490 9.54 -57.80 -7.86
N HIS A 491 10.41 -57.23 -7.02
CA HIS A 491 10.04 -56.26 -5.98
C HIS A 491 9.87 -54.83 -6.51
N PHE A 492 10.11 -54.57 -7.80
CA PHE A 492 9.89 -53.28 -8.43
C PHE A 492 8.43 -53.15 -8.86
N ILE A 493 7.71 -52.21 -8.23
CA ILE A 493 6.30 -51.94 -8.49
C ILE A 493 6.20 -50.86 -9.57
N ARG A 494 5.72 -51.22 -10.76
CA ARG A 494 5.60 -50.28 -11.89
C ARG A 494 4.57 -49.18 -11.60
N ARG A 495 4.99 -47.92 -11.75
CA ARG A 495 4.15 -46.71 -11.56
C ARG A 495 3.69 -46.09 -12.87
N GLN A 496 4.57 -45.99 -13.87
CA GLN A 496 4.27 -45.33 -15.15
C GLN A 496 5.19 -45.82 -16.28
N SER A 497 4.66 -45.94 -17.50
CA SER A 497 5.44 -46.23 -18.71
C SER A 497 5.69 -44.95 -19.52
N LEU A 498 6.92 -44.75 -19.99
CA LEU A 498 7.34 -43.63 -20.85
C LEU A 498 7.73 -44.13 -22.25
N SER A 499 7.88 -43.23 -23.21
CA SER A 499 8.34 -43.56 -24.57
C SER A 499 9.74 -44.20 -24.59
N ASN A 500 10.63 -43.79 -23.68
CA ASN A 500 12.04 -44.21 -23.62
C ASN A 500 12.43 -45.03 -22.37
N GLY A 501 11.47 -45.38 -21.50
CA GLY A 501 11.77 -46.07 -20.25
C GLY A 501 10.54 -46.38 -19.40
N GLU A 502 10.76 -46.99 -18.23
CA GLU A 502 9.71 -47.31 -17.26
C GLU A 502 10.07 -46.76 -15.87
N ARG A 503 9.06 -46.31 -15.13
CA ARG A 503 9.18 -45.78 -13.75
C ARG A 503 8.64 -46.79 -12.75
N TYR A 504 9.41 -47.08 -11.73
CA TYR A 504 9.10 -48.04 -10.66
C TYR A 504 9.21 -47.40 -9.28
N THR A 505 8.55 -47.99 -8.30
CA THR A 505 8.80 -47.78 -6.87
C THR A 505 9.10 -49.12 -6.21
N THR A 506 9.52 -49.12 -4.95
CA THR A 506 9.63 -50.32 -4.12
C THR A 506 8.93 -50.06 -2.78
N GLU A 507 8.60 -51.10 -2.02
CA GLU A 507 8.06 -50.94 -0.66
C GLU A 507 9.00 -50.13 0.22
N ARG A 508 10.31 -50.38 0.12
CA ARG A 508 11.34 -49.66 0.87
C ARG A 508 11.47 -48.20 0.44
N LEU A 509 11.41 -47.90 -0.86
CA LEU A 509 11.42 -46.53 -1.35
C LEU A 509 10.16 -45.77 -0.93
N SER A 510 9.00 -46.45 -0.93
CA SER A 510 7.74 -45.86 -0.46
C SER A 510 7.76 -45.57 1.04
N ALA A 511 8.38 -46.44 1.85
CA ALA A 511 8.57 -46.20 3.28
C ALA A 511 9.50 -45.01 3.54
N LEU A 512 10.65 -44.95 2.86
CA LEU A 512 11.58 -43.81 2.93
C LEU A 512 10.90 -42.50 2.50
N GLU A 513 10.10 -42.53 1.43
CA GLU A 513 9.30 -41.38 1.00
C GLU A 513 8.32 -40.91 2.07
N SER A 514 7.60 -41.83 2.72
CA SER A 514 6.68 -41.50 3.82
C SER A 514 7.42 -40.81 4.98
N ASP A 515 8.60 -41.31 5.35
CA ASP A 515 9.42 -40.73 6.41
C ASP A 515 9.95 -39.34 6.04
N ILE A 516 10.42 -39.16 4.79
CA ILE A 516 10.88 -37.86 4.26
C ILE A 516 9.76 -36.82 4.27
N ASN A 517 8.59 -37.21 3.78
CA ASN A 517 7.43 -36.32 3.70
C ASN A 517 6.96 -35.95 5.11
N GLY A 518 6.86 -36.91 6.02
CA GLY A 518 6.50 -36.65 7.41
C GLY A 518 7.49 -35.74 8.14
N ALA A 519 8.79 -35.88 7.90
CA ALA A 519 9.81 -34.96 8.44
C ALA A 519 9.67 -33.55 7.83
N SER A 520 9.43 -33.45 6.52
CA SER A 520 9.27 -32.16 5.83
C SER A 520 8.02 -31.40 6.28
N GLU A 521 6.90 -32.10 6.46
CA GLU A 521 5.66 -31.51 6.99
C GLU A 521 5.87 -30.97 8.42
N ARG A 522 6.55 -31.74 9.29
CA ARG A 522 6.86 -31.29 10.66
C ARG A 522 7.77 -30.06 10.68
N ILE A 523 8.75 -29.98 9.78
CA ILE A 523 9.63 -28.81 9.63
C ILE A 523 8.80 -27.59 9.24
N ILE A 524 7.95 -27.71 8.22
CA ILE A 524 7.11 -26.61 7.74
C ILE A 524 6.13 -26.14 8.82
N ASP A 525 5.47 -27.07 9.51
CA ASP A 525 4.55 -26.74 10.62
C ASP A 525 5.27 -26.04 11.78
N LEU A 526 6.45 -26.55 12.19
CA LEU A 526 7.23 -25.93 13.25
C LEU A 526 7.73 -24.53 12.85
N GLU A 527 8.24 -24.37 11.62
CA GLU A 527 8.65 -23.06 11.11
C GLU A 527 7.49 -22.07 11.06
N TYR A 528 6.32 -22.50 10.59
CA TYR A 528 5.12 -21.68 10.58
C TYR A 528 4.78 -21.20 11.99
N ARG A 529 4.75 -22.10 12.98
CA ARG A 529 4.46 -21.75 14.38
C ARG A 529 5.50 -20.78 14.95
N LEU A 530 6.79 -21.06 14.75
CA LEU A 530 7.89 -20.20 15.20
C LEU A 530 7.80 -18.81 14.55
N PHE A 531 7.48 -18.74 13.27
CA PHE A 531 7.35 -17.48 12.55
C PHE A 531 6.14 -16.67 13.03
N VAL A 532 4.99 -17.31 13.26
CA VAL A 532 3.81 -16.62 13.80
C VAL A 532 4.10 -16.04 15.19
N GLU A 533 4.79 -16.79 16.05
CA GLU A 533 5.25 -16.28 17.36
C GLU A 533 6.19 -15.09 17.20
N LEU A 534 7.18 -15.20 16.31
CA LEU A 534 8.15 -14.16 16.03
C LEU A 534 7.48 -12.87 15.51
N ARG A 535 6.54 -13.00 14.57
CA ARG A 535 5.75 -11.89 14.02
C ARG A 535 4.95 -11.18 15.12
N SER A 536 4.36 -11.94 16.04
CA SER A 536 3.64 -11.38 17.19
C SER A 536 4.56 -10.57 18.12
N ARG A 537 5.83 -10.98 18.26
CA ARG A 537 6.83 -10.19 19.01
C ARG A 537 7.15 -8.88 18.29
N PHE A 538 7.44 -8.93 16.99
CA PHE A 538 7.73 -7.72 16.18
C PHE A 538 6.57 -6.76 16.07
N ARG A 539 5.32 -7.24 16.14
CA ARG A 539 4.12 -6.40 16.14
C ARG A 539 4.17 -5.28 17.20
N LYS A 540 4.83 -5.49 18.33
CA LYS A 540 4.99 -4.50 19.40
C LYS A 540 5.81 -3.27 18.97
N ASP A 541 6.58 -3.39 17.90
CA ASP A 541 7.39 -2.31 17.33
C ASP A 541 6.69 -1.56 16.20
N ALA A 542 5.46 -1.93 15.81
CA ALA A 542 4.82 -1.35 14.64
C ALA A 542 4.60 0.18 14.76
N GLU A 543 4.16 0.68 15.91
CA GLU A 543 4.04 2.14 16.15
C GLU A 543 5.40 2.85 16.08
N PHE A 544 6.44 2.20 16.61
CA PHE A 544 7.81 2.71 16.50
C PHE A 544 8.25 2.78 15.03
N LEU A 545 8.03 1.73 14.25
CA LEU A 545 8.33 1.74 12.81
C LEU A 545 7.56 2.82 12.05
N GLN A 546 6.28 3.06 12.39
CA GLN A 546 5.50 4.16 11.80
C GLN A 546 6.10 5.53 12.12
N SER A 547 6.55 5.75 13.35
CA SER A 547 7.19 7.01 13.73
C SER A 547 8.48 7.26 12.94
N ILE A 548 9.29 6.21 12.75
CA ILE A 548 10.50 6.25 11.93
C ILE A 548 10.17 6.47 10.45
N ALA A 549 9.13 5.82 9.92
CA ALA A 549 8.68 6.04 8.54
C ALA A 549 8.31 7.52 8.30
N GLY A 550 7.57 8.13 9.23
CA GLY A 550 7.24 9.56 9.19
C GLY A 550 8.49 10.46 9.18
N ALA A 551 9.47 10.18 10.04
CA ALA A 551 10.71 10.96 10.09
C ALA A 551 11.55 10.82 8.81
N ILE A 552 11.64 9.60 8.24
CA ILE A 552 12.31 9.38 6.95
C ILE A 552 11.57 10.12 5.82
N ALA A 553 10.24 10.11 5.82
CA ALA A 553 9.44 10.82 4.82
C ALA A 553 9.67 12.34 4.86
N GLU A 554 9.75 12.93 6.05
CA GLU A 554 10.05 14.36 6.23
C GLU A 554 11.48 14.71 5.79
N LEU A 555 12.47 13.85 6.08
CA LEU A 555 13.85 13.98 5.59
C LEU A 555 13.93 13.87 4.06
N ASP A 556 13.21 12.93 3.44
CA ASP A 556 13.17 12.77 1.99
C ASP A 556 12.52 13.99 1.32
N CYS A 557 11.47 14.56 1.92
CA CYS A 557 10.92 15.83 1.43
C CYS A 557 11.95 16.96 1.48
N ALA A 558 12.70 17.11 2.58
CA ALA A 558 13.73 18.13 2.70
C ALA A 558 14.86 17.91 1.65
N ALA A 559 15.34 16.67 1.51
CA ALA A 559 16.36 16.32 0.53
C ALA A 559 15.87 16.49 -0.93
N CYS A 560 14.60 16.20 -1.19
CA CYS A 560 13.95 16.42 -2.48
C CYS A 560 13.95 17.91 -2.84
N LEU A 561 13.48 18.76 -1.93
CA LEU A 561 13.37 20.20 -2.18
C LEU A 561 14.74 20.89 -2.21
N ALA A 562 15.72 20.43 -1.42
CA ALA A 562 17.10 20.91 -1.48
C ALA A 562 17.75 20.58 -2.84
N TRP A 563 17.48 19.38 -3.36
CA TRP A 563 17.93 18.97 -4.69
C TRP A 563 17.25 19.77 -5.81
N ALA A 564 15.93 20.00 -5.70
CA ALA A 564 15.20 20.87 -6.63
C ALA A 564 15.82 22.28 -6.63
N ALA A 565 16.13 22.83 -5.45
CA ALA A 565 16.77 24.14 -5.33
C ALA A 565 18.14 24.19 -6.01
N THR A 566 18.99 23.17 -5.82
CA THR A 566 20.30 23.08 -6.49
C THR A 566 20.15 23.02 -8.01
N THR A 567 19.27 22.14 -8.50
CA THR A 567 19.16 21.85 -9.94
C THR A 567 18.43 22.91 -10.74
N ARG A 568 17.49 23.63 -10.11
CA ARG A 568 16.65 24.65 -10.74
C ARG A 568 17.06 26.09 -10.38
N GLY A 569 18.04 26.25 -9.50
CA GLY A 569 18.48 27.57 -9.00
C GLY A 569 17.36 28.31 -8.27
N TYR A 570 16.71 27.64 -7.32
CA TYR A 570 15.69 28.27 -6.47
C TYR A 570 16.32 28.88 -5.22
N VAL A 571 15.65 29.89 -4.66
CA VAL A 571 16.15 30.66 -3.51
C VAL A 571 15.27 30.46 -2.29
N ARG A 572 15.87 30.53 -1.10
CA ARG A 572 15.11 30.53 0.16
C ARG A 572 14.25 31.79 0.23
N PRO A 573 12.90 31.69 0.34
CA PRO A 573 12.06 32.83 0.60
C PRO A 573 12.21 33.31 2.05
N VAL A 574 11.92 34.58 2.31
CA VAL A 574 11.63 35.09 3.65
C VAL A 574 10.14 34.97 3.90
N VAL A 575 9.73 34.25 4.94
CA VAL A 575 8.33 34.10 5.33
C VAL A 575 8.09 34.78 6.67
N ASP A 576 7.06 35.61 6.77
CA ASP A 576 6.74 36.36 7.98
C ASP A 576 5.23 36.63 8.13
N ASP A 577 4.83 37.25 9.24
CA ASP A 577 3.43 37.59 9.54
C ASP A 577 2.98 38.92 8.90
N SER A 578 3.71 39.44 7.91
CA SER A 578 3.30 40.66 7.19
C SER A 578 2.25 40.37 6.13
N GLY A 579 1.71 41.40 5.48
CA GLY A 579 0.87 41.25 4.28
C GLY A 579 1.62 41.56 2.98
N LEU A 580 2.95 41.41 2.96
CA LEU A 580 3.81 41.74 1.83
C LEU A 580 4.05 40.52 0.94
N LEU A 581 3.82 40.67 -0.36
CA LEU A 581 4.25 39.75 -1.40
C LEU A 581 5.22 40.49 -2.33
N ASP A 582 6.53 40.34 -2.09
CA ASP A 582 7.59 40.91 -2.92
C ASP A 582 8.40 39.78 -3.56
N VAL A 583 8.22 39.59 -4.87
CA VAL A 583 8.87 38.58 -5.69
C VAL A 583 9.70 39.29 -6.76
N ARG A 584 11.00 39.01 -6.78
CA ARG A 584 11.94 39.54 -7.77
C ARG A 584 12.41 38.44 -8.70
N GLY A 585 12.32 38.68 -10.00
CA GLY A 585 12.70 37.72 -11.03
C GLY A 585 11.99 36.37 -10.89
N GLY A 586 10.70 36.38 -10.54
CA GLY A 586 9.90 35.17 -10.37
C GLY A 586 9.71 34.42 -11.69
N ARG A 587 9.69 33.10 -11.62
CA ARG A 587 9.54 32.18 -12.75
C ARG A 587 8.46 31.14 -12.45
N HIS A 588 7.76 30.68 -13.47
CA HIS A 588 6.74 29.65 -13.30
C HIS A 588 7.40 28.26 -13.22
N PRO A 589 7.30 27.53 -12.09
CA PRO A 589 8.11 26.34 -11.84
C PRO A 589 7.87 25.20 -12.84
N VAL A 590 6.62 25.03 -13.30
CA VAL A 590 6.26 24.02 -14.31
C VAL A 590 6.65 24.43 -15.72
N VAL A 591 6.33 25.67 -16.13
CA VAL A 591 6.60 26.14 -17.50
C VAL A 591 8.11 26.25 -17.74
N GLU A 592 8.89 26.78 -16.80
CA GLU A 592 10.35 26.86 -16.94
C GLU A 592 10.98 25.46 -17.06
N ALA A 593 10.40 24.46 -16.39
CA ALA A 593 10.92 23.09 -16.43
C ALA A 593 10.77 22.41 -17.79
N HIS A 594 9.87 22.91 -18.65
CA HIS A 594 9.55 22.37 -19.97
C HIS A 594 10.00 23.28 -21.12
N LEU A 595 10.68 24.39 -20.79
CA LEU A 595 11.33 25.25 -21.76
C LEU A 595 12.84 25.02 -21.75
N PRO A 596 13.55 25.33 -22.85
CA PRO A 596 15.01 25.38 -22.83
C PRO A 596 15.53 26.33 -21.75
N ALA A 597 16.68 26.01 -21.18
CA ALA A 597 17.28 26.80 -20.10
C ALA A 597 17.52 28.25 -20.56
N GLY A 598 16.95 29.21 -19.83
CA GLY A 598 17.06 30.64 -20.11
C GLY A 598 15.94 31.24 -20.97
N ASP A 599 15.03 30.42 -21.52
CA ASP A 599 13.97 30.90 -22.40
C ASP A 599 12.77 31.50 -21.64
N PHE A 600 12.58 31.14 -20.37
CA PHE A 600 11.52 31.72 -19.55
C PHE A 600 11.90 33.16 -19.13
N VAL A 601 11.04 34.14 -19.43
CA VAL A 601 11.25 35.54 -19.04
C VAL A 601 10.77 35.76 -17.59
N PRO A 602 11.67 36.08 -16.64
CA PRO A 602 11.30 36.28 -15.25
C PRO A 602 10.54 37.60 -15.05
N ASN A 603 9.64 37.65 -14.05
CA ASN A 603 8.81 38.82 -13.77
C ASN A 603 8.81 39.18 -12.27
N ASP A 604 8.70 40.48 -11.98
CA ASP A 604 8.57 41.01 -10.63
C ASP A 604 7.10 41.15 -10.22
N LEU A 605 6.83 41.03 -8.93
CA LEU A 605 5.55 41.41 -8.32
C LEU A 605 5.81 42.00 -6.93
N CYS A 606 5.18 43.12 -6.61
CA CYS A 606 5.20 43.70 -5.27
C CYS A 606 3.77 44.11 -4.92
N LEU A 607 3.16 43.40 -3.96
CA LEU A 607 1.85 43.70 -3.39
C LEU A 607 1.96 43.80 -1.88
N ASP A 608 1.24 44.73 -1.27
CA ASP A 608 1.21 44.93 0.17
C ASP A 608 -0.21 45.30 0.62
N THR A 609 -0.73 44.57 1.61
CA THR A 609 -2.02 44.88 2.27
C THR A 609 -2.11 46.31 2.80
N MET A 610 -0.98 46.93 3.16
CA MET A 610 -0.91 48.30 3.70
C MET A 610 -0.65 49.36 2.63
N ALA A 611 -0.32 48.97 1.40
CA ALA A 611 -0.04 49.86 0.29
C ALA A 611 -0.74 49.37 -1.00
N THR A 612 0.03 48.90 -1.98
CA THR A 612 -0.52 48.40 -3.25
C THR A 612 -1.04 46.98 -3.08
N SER A 613 -2.32 46.81 -2.77
CA SER A 613 -2.93 45.49 -2.55
C SER A 613 -3.58 44.88 -3.81
N PHE A 614 -3.61 45.61 -4.93
CA PHE A 614 -4.30 45.20 -6.15
C PHE A 614 -3.49 45.56 -7.40
N ALA A 615 -3.46 44.65 -8.37
CA ALA A 615 -2.84 44.86 -9.68
C ALA A 615 -3.83 44.56 -10.82
N LEU A 616 -4.02 45.51 -11.73
CA LEU A 616 -4.79 45.32 -12.96
C LEU A 616 -3.86 44.87 -14.09
N ILE A 617 -3.92 43.59 -14.46
CA ILE A 617 -3.07 43.01 -15.51
C ILE A 617 -3.82 43.06 -16.85
N THR A 618 -3.28 43.82 -17.80
CA THR A 618 -3.81 43.92 -19.18
C THR A 618 -2.74 43.55 -20.20
N GLY A 619 -3.15 43.18 -21.41
CA GLY A 619 -2.24 42.79 -22.49
C GLY A 619 -2.91 41.88 -23.52
N PRO A 620 -2.30 41.67 -24.70
CA PRO A 620 -2.89 40.86 -25.76
C PRO A 620 -3.03 39.39 -25.36
N ASN A 621 -3.79 38.61 -26.14
CA ASN A 621 -3.83 37.16 -25.98
C ASN A 621 -2.42 36.58 -26.16
N MET A 622 -2.11 35.50 -25.44
CA MET A 622 -0.80 34.85 -25.43
C MET A 622 0.35 35.68 -24.84
N ALA A 623 0.09 36.86 -24.26
CA ALA A 623 1.09 37.68 -23.57
C ALA A 623 1.55 37.14 -22.20
N GLY A 624 1.22 35.90 -21.84
CA GLY A 624 1.62 35.30 -20.56
C GLY A 624 0.83 35.75 -19.33
N LYS A 625 -0.28 36.48 -19.47
CA LYS A 625 -1.09 36.98 -18.33
C LYS A 625 -1.48 35.88 -17.32
N SER A 626 -2.04 34.77 -17.81
CA SER A 626 -2.45 33.65 -16.95
C SER A 626 -1.24 32.94 -16.34
N THR A 627 -0.13 32.83 -17.07
CA THR A 627 1.13 32.28 -16.57
C THR A 627 1.66 33.11 -15.41
N PHE A 628 1.64 34.44 -15.54
CA PHE A 628 2.07 35.35 -14.46
C PHE A 628 1.20 35.21 -13.20
N LEU A 629 -0.11 35.08 -13.34
CA LEU A 629 -1.01 34.86 -12.19
C LEU A 629 -0.72 33.52 -11.50
N ARG A 630 -0.68 32.41 -12.27
CA ARG A 630 -0.40 31.07 -11.72
C ARG A 630 0.99 30.98 -11.10
N GLN A 631 1.99 31.60 -11.73
CA GLN A 631 3.35 31.68 -11.21
C GLN A 631 3.38 32.22 -9.78
N ASN A 632 2.77 33.38 -9.54
CA ASN A 632 2.84 34.02 -8.23
C ASN A 632 2.07 33.21 -7.17
N ALA A 633 0.93 32.62 -7.53
CA ALA A 633 0.21 31.70 -6.65
C ALA A 633 1.04 30.44 -6.32
N LEU A 634 1.73 29.85 -7.30
CA LEU A 634 2.62 28.71 -7.09
C LEU A 634 3.84 29.07 -6.23
N ILE A 635 4.41 30.26 -6.38
CA ILE A 635 5.53 30.74 -5.54
C ILE A 635 5.09 30.84 -4.08
N VAL A 636 3.91 31.41 -3.80
CA VAL A 636 3.33 31.49 -2.45
C VAL A 636 3.08 30.08 -1.89
N LEU A 637 2.45 29.22 -2.68
CA LEU A 637 2.16 27.83 -2.31
C LEU A 637 3.44 27.05 -2.00
N MET A 638 4.49 27.20 -2.82
CA MET A 638 5.79 26.56 -2.59
C MET A 638 6.45 27.05 -1.30
N ALA A 639 6.42 28.36 -1.03
CA ALA A 639 6.97 28.92 0.20
C ALA A 639 6.24 28.38 1.44
N GLN A 640 4.90 28.38 1.45
CA GLN A 640 4.10 27.85 2.55
C GLN A 640 4.14 26.31 2.68
N ALA A 641 4.55 25.61 1.62
CA ALA A 641 4.88 24.18 1.70
C ALA A 641 6.25 23.93 2.36
N GLY A 642 7.06 24.97 2.56
CA GLY A 642 8.43 24.90 3.10
C GLY A 642 9.49 24.63 2.03
N SER A 643 9.25 25.08 0.79
CA SER A 643 10.16 24.93 -0.34
C SER A 643 10.87 26.24 -0.69
N PHE A 644 12.06 26.13 -1.29
CA PHE A 644 12.70 27.25 -1.96
C PHE A 644 11.92 27.57 -3.25
N VAL A 645 11.92 28.85 -3.66
CA VAL A 645 11.04 29.34 -4.72
C VAL A 645 11.79 29.75 -5.99
N PRO A 646 11.16 29.66 -7.17
CA PRO A 646 11.74 30.01 -8.46
C PRO A 646 11.83 31.53 -8.65
N ALA A 647 12.70 32.20 -7.89
CA ALA A 647 12.90 33.66 -7.94
C ALA A 647 14.37 34.03 -7.77
N VAL A 648 14.70 35.32 -7.92
CA VAL A 648 15.98 35.90 -7.49
C VAL A 648 15.94 36.23 -6.00
N SER A 649 14.81 36.76 -5.54
CA SER A 649 14.48 36.92 -4.12
C SER A 649 12.97 36.90 -3.94
N ALA A 650 12.51 36.47 -2.76
CA ALA A 650 11.10 36.47 -2.42
C ALA A 650 10.90 36.76 -0.92
N ARG A 651 9.94 37.63 -0.61
CA ARG A 651 9.40 37.84 0.74
C ARG A 651 7.89 37.68 0.70
N ILE A 652 7.36 36.77 1.50
CA ILE A 652 5.98 36.30 1.44
C ILE A 652 5.39 36.33 2.84
N GLY A 653 4.44 37.24 3.03
CA GLY A 653 3.58 37.32 4.20
C GLY A 653 2.52 36.23 4.22
N VAL A 654 2.19 35.70 5.41
CA VAL A 654 1.22 34.60 5.62
C VAL A 654 -0.15 35.08 6.09
#